data_AF-A0A0X9VPZ2-F1
#
_entry.id   AF-A0A0X9VPZ2-F1
#
_cell.length_a   1.000
_cell.length_b   1.000
_cell.length_c   1.000
_cell.angle_alpha   90.00
_cell.angle_beta   90.00
_cell.angle_gamma   90.00
#
_symmetry.space_group_name_H-M   'P 1'
#
loop_
_entity.id
_entity.type
_entity.pdbx_description
1 polymer ?
#
loop_
_entity_poly.entity_id
_entity_poly.type
_entity_poly.pdbx_seq_one_letter_code
_entity_poly.pdbx_strand_id
1 'polypeptide(L)'
;MSNFKLVKTAAALALGASVVTSAVATTDASAASKYKIKSGKLVYAKSGKVVKGYVTYKSTVYKNGSKLTGLKGKTYYKAGKKATGTYKGAYYVKGAKKVTTGTYNKAYYVKGVKKVSTGLYASKYYKDGKLATGTYKGAYYVKGLKKVTTGTYNGAYYVKGKKVVSTGLYADKLYVAGKLNKGYKLYKEDLYKDAVLNKGLVVFEGKLYDGAKLNEGHKIFKDELYNGSELNTKLALFEGKLYDGAKLNEGIRKFEDKWYNNAELADGTFTIDGKEVAIENGVEVGAKVKSVEAINGSEIKVTFNKAIKKSSVISTGNTLVTNIFAATALTTDGVLAAPPGTMTAVLSENGRELTLTAAAGNKFDGRYDFTVAADKIETVGGEKLENYSTVLNVKDTVKPTLSSVTYEDSATAYANFSEIIAGKGTVTAKYADGTDANVAVTHTSGSSKLKLDLSNVTADKPVTVTFVGITDVTGNILDPNPLTITVTKDSSDKTAPTVTSVTPTSTTTFDIKLSEKVKVVNATDIKLDTTSVTSAEVDANDPTIVHVEAATAVAADLATLTITAGALTDYSNNPIAAYTKVVNFKSDTTAPTVTSSVETINNIKYLVLNFNEDTTIVDGKKVTLTYKNSAGEKVSSDITVATTGTPNTSYYNNDTKKAVKIVLTGYTAASYDVTLEAGLFKDNFNNVNKEVTGLTAVLSSDTVQQSIKTTEDGNGIKRIDSNTLRVYFTKPLDVASAETVANYSVQGAKIAKAEINKNNSTDGYSVDLTLEAGTVKLDGSYEVKVSGVKALNGEALASTYTTTEALLENVAPVLSKVTLTGGHEITLTFNEDVKVTANAFDVYVGGTKLVTATNSVVSATGTKSVVLTVGSTDFTAAQLAAGLTIKSVDSSLLTDINDNKLVVPSTTVAQ
;
A
#
# COMPACT_ATOMS: atom_id res chain seq x y z
N MET A 1 -45.79 -33.41 56.58
CA MET A 1 -46.48 -34.45 55.78
C MET A 1 -45.71 -35.75 55.94
N SER A 2 -46.28 -36.90 56.29
CA SER A 2 -47.66 -37.17 56.71
C SER A 2 -47.74 -38.14 57.90
N ASN A 3 -48.73 -37.88 58.75
CA ASN A 3 -49.29 -38.60 59.91
C ASN A 3 -49.17 -40.14 59.92
N PHE A 4 -49.06 -40.76 61.11
CA PHE A 4 -50.22 -41.36 61.79
C PHE A 4 -49.98 -41.67 63.30
N LYS A 5 -51.09 -41.50 64.03
CA LYS A 5 -51.42 -41.65 65.46
C LYS A 5 -51.21 -43.10 66.00
N LEU A 6 -50.90 -43.36 67.29
CA LEU A 6 -51.77 -43.32 68.52
C LEU A 6 -52.92 -44.36 68.47
N VAL A 7 -53.37 -45.07 69.53
CA VAL A 7 -53.53 -44.77 70.99
C VAL A 7 -53.26 -46.01 71.91
N LYS A 8 -53.31 -45.81 73.25
CA LYS A 8 -53.28 -46.76 74.41
C LYS A 8 -54.49 -47.76 74.44
N THR A 9 -54.58 -48.74 75.35
CA THR A 9 -55.10 -48.62 76.74
C THR A 9 -54.32 -49.45 77.82
N ALA A 10 -54.95 -50.07 78.83
CA ALA A 10 -54.37 -50.70 80.05
C ALA A 10 -55.39 -51.61 80.82
N ALA A 11 -55.07 -52.02 82.07
CA ALA A 11 -55.89 -52.72 83.10
C ALA A 11 -56.11 -54.27 82.95
N ALA A 12 -56.42 -55.09 83.98
CA ALA A 12 -56.14 -55.06 85.44
C ALA A 12 -56.48 -56.42 86.16
N LEU A 13 -55.94 -56.60 87.39
CA LEU A 13 -56.43 -57.35 88.59
C LEU A 13 -56.93 -58.83 88.61
N ALA A 14 -56.72 -59.44 89.81
CA ALA A 14 -57.58 -60.39 90.56
C ALA A 14 -57.65 -61.93 90.27
N LEU A 15 -57.02 -62.70 91.19
CA LEU A 15 -57.57 -63.78 92.06
C LEU A 15 -58.66 -64.80 91.58
N GLY A 16 -58.48 -66.08 91.96
CA GLY A 16 -59.55 -66.88 92.60
C GLY A 16 -59.63 -68.41 92.37
N ALA A 17 -59.43 -69.21 93.44
CA ALA A 17 -59.98 -70.58 93.70
C ALA A 17 -59.68 -71.74 92.70
N SER A 18 -59.96 -73.03 92.98
CA SER A 18 -59.84 -73.95 94.15
C SER A 18 -60.11 -75.40 93.60
N VAL A 19 -59.67 -76.56 94.10
CA VAL A 19 -60.07 -77.29 95.35
C VAL A 19 -59.18 -78.55 95.52
N VAL A 20 -58.75 -78.81 96.78
CA VAL A 20 -58.60 -80.09 97.55
C VAL A 20 -58.74 -81.44 96.78
N THR A 21 -57.95 -82.52 96.95
CA THR A 21 -57.25 -83.15 98.10
C THR A 21 -55.75 -83.42 97.79
N SER A 22 -54.91 -84.30 98.38
CA SER A 22 -54.87 -85.34 99.48
C SER A 22 -53.37 -85.68 99.76
N ALA A 23 -52.93 -86.53 100.70
CA ALA A 23 -53.25 -86.77 102.13
C ALA A 23 -52.15 -87.69 102.76
N VAL A 24 -52.10 -87.81 104.10
CA VAL A 24 -51.19 -88.69 104.92
C VAL A 24 -49.69 -88.32 104.91
N ALA A 25 -48.99 -88.62 106.01
CA ALA A 25 -47.60 -88.23 106.28
C ALA A 25 -46.71 -89.42 106.70
N THR A 26 -45.38 -89.26 106.56
CA THR A 26 -44.35 -89.90 107.41
C THR A 26 -43.07 -89.06 107.42
N THR A 27 -42.24 -89.25 108.45
CA THR A 27 -40.92 -88.62 108.61
C THR A 27 -39.85 -89.29 107.74
N ASP A 28 -38.75 -88.58 107.45
CA ASP A 28 -37.40 -89.06 107.84
C ASP A 28 -36.25 -88.09 107.50
N ALA A 29 -35.09 -88.34 108.12
CA ALA A 29 -33.93 -87.44 108.13
C ALA A 29 -32.72 -87.91 107.28
N SER A 30 -31.77 -87.00 107.09
CA SER A 30 -30.36 -87.26 106.75
C SER A 30 -30.00 -87.85 105.36
N ALA A 31 -29.91 -86.98 104.35
CA ALA A 31 -29.26 -87.28 103.06
C ALA A 31 -27.75 -86.91 102.99
N ALA A 32 -27.24 -86.11 103.93
CA ALA A 32 -25.81 -85.75 104.01
C ALA A 32 -24.90 -86.94 104.36
N SER A 33 -25.50 -87.99 104.93
CA SER A 33 -24.90 -89.28 105.28
C SER A 33 -24.44 -90.14 104.08
N LYS A 34 -24.81 -89.79 102.85
CA LYS A 34 -24.68 -90.69 101.67
C LYS A 34 -23.37 -90.54 100.88
N TYR A 35 -22.71 -89.37 100.92
CA TYR A 35 -21.51 -89.07 100.11
C TYR A 35 -20.45 -88.24 100.87
N LYS A 36 -19.17 -88.52 100.62
CA LYS A 36 -18.03 -87.75 101.16
C LYS A 36 -16.90 -87.60 100.14
N ILE A 37 -15.98 -86.66 100.36
CA ILE A 37 -14.74 -86.57 99.59
C ILE A 37 -13.67 -87.40 100.29
N LYS A 38 -12.96 -88.26 99.56
CA LYS A 38 -11.75 -88.95 100.02
C LYS A 38 -10.67 -88.84 98.94
N SER A 39 -9.46 -88.40 99.31
CA SER A 39 -8.32 -88.25 98.40
C SER A 39 -8.66 -87.52 97.08
N GLY A 40 -9.34 -86.37 97.20
CA GLY A 40 -9.76 -85.53 96.06
C GLY A 40 -10.94 -86.04 95.22
N LYS A 41 -11.41 -87.27 95.44
CA LYS A 41 -12.52 -87.90 94.70
C LYS A 41 -13.80 -87.97 95.54
N LEU A 42 -14.96 -87.86 94.90
CA LEU A 42 -16.27 -88.13 95.51
C LEU A 42 -16.50 -89.64 95.63
N VAL A 43 -16.78 -90.10 96.85
CA VAL A 43 -17.04 -91.50 97.20
C VAL A 43 -18.37 -91.62 97.95
N TYR A 44 -18.99 -92.80 97.88
CA TYR A 44 -20.10 -93.15 98.78
C TYR A 44 -19.61 -93.15 100.23
N ALA A 45 -20.34 -92.50 101.14
CA ALA A 45 -19.83 -92.25 102.49
C ALA A 45 -19.71 -93.51 103.35
N LYS A 46 -20.63 -94.47 103.21
CA LYS A 46 -20.53 -95.80 103.85
C LYS A 46 -19.42 -96.65 103.20
N SER A 47 -19.53 -96.96 101.90
CA SER A 47 -18.68 -97.99 101.26
C SER A 47 -17.32 -97.50 100.74
N GLY A 48 -17.04 -96.19 100.73
CA GLY A 48 -15.77 -95.63 100.23
C GLY A 48 -15.51 -95.79 98.73
N LYS A 49 -16.36 -96.55 98.01
CA LYS A 49 -16.26 -96.75 96.56
C LYS A 49 -16.53 -95.44 95.80
N VAL A 50 -15.80 -95.24 94.71
CA VAL A 50 -15.90 -94.04 93.87
C VAL A 50 -17.29 -93.93 93.23
N VAL A 51 -17.90 -92.75 93.30
CA VAL A 51 -19.24 -92.50 92.74
C VAL A 51 -19.17 -92.47 91.21
N LYS A 52 -19.64 -93.54 90.57
CA LYS A 52 -19.83 -93.63 89.10
C LYS A 52 -20.97 -92.70 88.65
N GLY A 53 -20.94 -92.27 87.39
CA GLY A 53 -21.93 -91.35 86.84
C GLY A 53 -21.70 -89.88 87.25
N TYR A 54 -22.72 -89.04 87.11
CA TYR A 54 -22.64 -87.58 87.26
C TYR A 54 -23.34 -87.06 88.53
N VAL A 55 -22.71 -87.18 89.69
CA VAL A 55 -23.32 -86.75 90.97
C VAL A 55 -22.92 -85.32 91.35
N THR A 56 -23.90 -84.54 91.82
CA THR A 56 -23.70 -83.20 92.38
C THR A 56 -23.56 -83.32 93.89
N TYR A 57 -22.46 -82.83 94.47
CA TYR A 57 -22.21 -82.83 95.91
C TYR A 57 -21.62 -81.49 96.36
N LYS A 58 -22.20 -80.87 97.39
CA LYS A 58 -21.86 -79.52 97.87
C LYS A 58 -21.65 -78.53 96.70
N SER A 59 -22.68 -78.40 95.87
CA SER A 59 -22.75 -77.56 94.65
C SER A 59 -21.64 -77.77 93.60
N THR A 60 -20.88 -78.86 93.72
CA THR A 60 -19.82 -79.26 92.79
C THR A 60 -20.23 -80.54 92.07
N VAL A 61 -20.17 -80.55 90.74
CA VAL A 61 -20.48 -81.73 89.92
C VAL A 61 -19.21 -82.58 89.76
N TYR A 62 -19.33 -83.85 90.12
CA TYR A 62 -18.31 -84.87 89.91
C TYR A 62 -18.78 -85.82 88.80
N LYS A 63 -17.83 -86.36 88.02
CA LYS A 63 -18.06 -87.48 87.11
C LYS A 63 -17.07 -88.59 87.46
N ASN A 64 -17.56 -89.78 87.78
CA ASN A 64 -16.73 -90.93 88.18
C ASN A 64 -15.73 -90.54 89.29
N GLY A 65 -16.23 -89.89 90.34
CA GLY A 65 -15.45 -89.37 91.47
C GLY A 65 -14.67 -88.07 91.22
N SER A 66 -14.21 -87.79 90.00
CA SER A 66 -13.39 -86.59 89.73
C SER A 66 -14.24 -85.33 89.51
N LYS A 67 -13.76 -84.16 89.98
CA LYS A 67 -14.39 -82.86 89.71
C LYS A 67 -14.53 -82.66 88.19
N LEU A 68 -15.75 -82.45 87.70
CA LEU A 68 -16.02 -82.46 86.26
C LEU A 68 -15.35 -81.28 85.54
N THR A 69 -14.40 -81.59 84.65
CA THR A 69 -13.95 -80.68 83.58
C THR A 69 -14.46 -81.21 82.25
N GLY A 70 -15.64 -80.75 81.84
CA GLY A 70 -16.35 -81.19 80.65
C GLY A 70 -17.86 -81.02 80.74
N LEU A 71 -18.60 -81.70 79.88
CA LEU A 71 -20.06 -81.58 79.77
C LEU A 71 -20.80 -82.55 80.70
N LYS A 72 -21.88 -82.06 81.34
CA LYS A 72 -23.02 -82.86 81.86
C LYS A 72 -24.26 -82.40 81.09
N GLY A 73 -24.78 -83.25 80.22
CA GLY A 73 -25.76 -82.85 79.20
C GLY A 73 -25.20 -81.71 78.32
N LYS A 74 -26.00 -80.67 78.08
CA LYS A 74 -25.57 -79.47 77.33
C LYS A 74 -24.77 -78.44 78.19
N THR A 75 -24.51 -78.72 79.46
CA THR A 75 -23.88 -77.77 80.41
C THR A 75 -22.39 -78.08 80.67
N TYR A 76 -21.51 -77.09 80.50
CA TYR A 76 -20.08 -77.18 80.77
C TYR A 76 -19.71 -76.86 82.22
N TYR A 77 -18.83 -77.68 82.78
CA TYR A 77 -18.21 -77.50 84.08
C TYR A 77 -16.69 -77.53 83.92
N LYS A 78 -15.97 -76.72 84.70
CA LYS A 78 -14.52 -76.80 84.89
C LYS A 78 -14.25 -76.95 86.37
N ALA A 79 -13.46 -77.94 86.77
CA ALA A 79 -13.28 -78.33 88.18
C ALA A 79 -14.61 -78.48 88.96
N GLY A 80 -15.66 -78.97 88.29
CA GLY A 80 -16.97 -79.28 88.86
C GLY A 80 -17.91 -78.09 89.09
N LYS A 81 -17.49 -76.84 88.81
CA LYS A 81 -18.38 -75.66 88.84
C LYS A 81 -18.80 -75.27 87.42
N LYS A 82 -20.03 -74.77 87.25
CA LYS A 82 -20.54 -74.25 85.96
C LYS A 82 -19.61 -73.16 85.43
N ALA A 83 -18.93 -73.40 84.31
CA ALA A 83 -17.74 -72.61 83.95
C ALA A 83 -17.92 -71.72 82.72
N THR A 84 -17.12 -70.66 82.67
CA THR A 84 -16.91 -69.83 81.47
C THR A 84 -15.60 -70.25 80.80
N GLY A 85 -15.59 -70.38 79.47
CA GLY A 85 -14.40 -70.76 78.69
C GLY A 85 -14.70 -71.69 77.52
N THR A 86 -13.63 -72.10 76.82
CA THR A 86 -13.69 -72.99 75.65
C THR A 86 -13.65 -74.46 76.07
N TYR A 87 -14.48 -75.31 75.46
CA TYR A 87 -14.41 -76.78 75.59
C TYR A 87 -14.94 -77.46 74.32
N LYS A 88 -14.22 -78.49 73.82
CA LYS A 88 -14.53 -79.22 72.56
C LYS A 88 -15.05 -78.31 71.43
N GLY A 89 -14.28 -77.28 71.09
CA GLY A 89 -14.60 -76.39 69.97
C GLY A 89 -15.77 -75.42 70.17
N ALA A 90 -16.30 -75.25 71.39
CA ALA A 90 -17.35 -74.28 71.68
C ALA A 90 -17.05 -73.42 72.92
N TYR A 91 -17.54 -72.19 72.90
CA TYR A 91 -17.47 -71.26 74.03
C TYR A 91 -18.71 -71.40 74.92
N TYR A 92 -18.49 -71.41 76.23
CA TYR A 92 -19.51 -71.51 77.26
C TYR A 92 -19.40 -70.33 78.23
N VAL A 93 -20.53 -69.90 78.80
CA VAL A 93 -20.57 -68.91 79.89
C VAL A 93 -21.48 -69.41 81.00
N LYS A 94 -20.95 -69.43 82.24
CA LYS A 94 -21.61 -70.04 83.41
C LYS A 94 -22.24 -71.41 83.07
N GLY A 95 -21.51 -72.20 82.27
CA GLY A 95 -21.86 -73.53 81.80
C GLY A 95 -22.79 -73.62 80.58
N ALA A 96 -23.51 -72.58 80.18
CA ALA A 96 -24.35 -72.65 78.98
C ALA A 96 -23.52 -72.51 77.70
N LYS A 97 -23.70 -73.42 76.71
CA LYS A 97 -23.08 -73.28 75.37
C LYS A 97 -23.58 -71.97 74.73
N LYS A 98 -22.66 -71.18 74.19
CA LYS A 98 -22.97 -69.91 73.53
C LYS A 98 -22.72 -69.94 72.03
N VAL A 99 -21.49 -70.24 71.59
CA VAL A 99 -21.12 -70.30 70.17
C VAL A 99 -20.08 -71.38 69.89
N THR A 100 -20.22 -72.10 68.78
CA THR A 100 -19.15 -72.96 68.23
C THR A 100 -18.21 -72.09 67.38
N THR A 101 -18.77 -71.45 66.37
CA THR A 101 -18.20 -70.30 65.66
C THR A 101 -19.33 -69.27 65.55
N GLY A 102 -19.03 -67.97 65.70
CA GLY A 102 -20.04 -66.90 65.70
C GLY A 102 -19.86 -65.86 66.81
N THR A 103 -20.82 -64.94 66.92
CA THR A 103 -20.79 -63.82 67.87
C THR A 103 -21.39 -64.19 69.24
N TYR A 104 -20.70 -63.84 70.32
CA TYR A 104 -21.30 -63.81 71.66
C TYR A 104 -20.73 -62.64 72.49
N ASN A 105 -21.57 -61.96 73.27
CA ASN A 105 -21.22 -60.81 74.11
C ASN A 105 -20.19 -59.85 73.47
N LYS A 106 -20.57 -59.28 72.31
CA LYS A 106 -19.76 -58.32 71.53
C LYS A 106 -18.37 -58.84 71.09
N ALA A 107 -18.17 -60.16 70.98
CA ALA A 107 -16.94 -60.75 70.47
C ALA A 107 -17.20 -61.92 69.52
N TYR A 108 -16.31 -62.07 68.52
CA TYR A 108 -16.34 -63.17 67.57
C TYR A 108 -15.49 -64.35 68.07
N TYR A 109 -16.05 -65.55 68.01
CA TYR A 109 -15.40 -66.79 68.42
C TYR A 109 -15.28 -67.74 67.23
N VAL A 110 -14.19 -68.49 67.16
CA VAL A 110 -13.98 -69.58 66.17
C VAL A 110 -13.47 -70.81 66.90
N LYS A 111 -14.13 -71.96 66.68
CA LYS A 111 -13.94 -73.19 67.49
C LYS A 111 -13.96 -72.87 69.00
N GLY A 112 -14.83 -71.96 69.41
CA GLY A 112 -15.04 -71.52 70.78
C GLY A 112 -13.94 -70.65 71.39
N VAL A 113 -12.91 -70.26 70.65
CA VAL A 113 -11.85 -69.35 71.10
C VAL A 113 -12.19 -67.92 70.67
N LYS A 114 -12.14 -66.95 71.60
CA LYS A 114 -12.32 -65.53 71.27
C LYS A 114 -11.24 -65.10 70.29
N LYS A 115 -11.62 -64.48 69.18
CA LYS A 115 -10.69 -63.96 68.17
C LYS A 115 -10.57 -62.44 68.22
N VAL A 116 -11.69 -61.73 68.16
CA VAL A 116 -11.74 -60.25 68.24
C VAL A 116 -13.00 -59.77 68.96
N SER A 117 -12.91 -58.67 69.71
CA SER A 117 -14.10 -57.89 70.12
C SER A 117 -14.50 -56.98 68.95
N THR A 118 -13.61 -56.06 68.60
CA THR A 118 -13.61 -55.30 67.35
C THR A 118 -12.20 -55.40 66.76
N GLY A 119 -12.08 -55.77 65.49
CA GLY A 119 -10.79 -55.98 64.83
C GLY A 119 -10.84 -56.88 63.60
N LEU A 120 -9.66 -57.22 63.07
CA LEU A 120 -9.52 -58.16 61.95
C LEU A 120 -9.31 -59.58 62.45
N TYR A 121 -9.98 -60.54 61.82
CA TYR A 121 -9.69 -61.96 61.94
C TYR A 121 -9.87 -62.63 60.58
N ALA A 122 -8.87 -63.42 60.14
CA ALA A 122 -8.81 -64.01 58.80
C ALA A 122 -9.13 -62.98 57.69
N SER A 123 -8.47 -61.81 57.76
CA SER A 123 -8.66 -60.63 56.90
C SER A 123 -10.08 -60.03 56.84
N LYS A 124 -11.01 -60.51 57.67
CA LYS A 124 -12.38 -59.98 57.78
C LYS A 124 -12.51 -59.07 59.02
N TYR A 125 -13.17 -57.92 58.85
CA TYR A 125 -13.45 -56.97 59.91
C TYR A 125 -14.72 -57.33 60.68
N TYR A 126 -14.56 -57.35 62.01
CA TYR A 126 -15.63 -57.50 62.96
C TYR A 126 -15.73 -56.26 63.85
N LYS A 127 -16.95 -55.78 64.09
CA LYS A 127 -17.27 -54.80 65.14
C LYS A 127 -18.29 -55.44 66.08
N ASP A 128 -18.06 -55.34 67.38
CA ASP A 128 -18.88 -56.02 68.40
C ASP A 128 -19.09 -57.52 68.07
N GLY A 129 -18.04 -58.16 67.54
CA GLY A 129 -18.01 -59.56 67.16
C GLY A 129 -18.87 -59.99 65.97
N LYS A 130 -19.54 -59.07 65.27
CA LYS A 130 -20.27 -59.33 64.01
C LYS A 130 -19.47 -58.84 62.80
N LEU A 131 -19.60 -59.49 61.65
CA LEU A 131 -19.07 -58.99 60.38
C LEU A 131 -19.65 -57.59 60.12
N ALA A 132 -18.79 -56.58 59.99
CA ALA A 132 -19.21 -55.18 60.09
C ALA A 132 -18.92 -54.37 58.82
N THR A 133 -19.73 -53.35 58.59
CA THR A 133 -19.47 -52.28 57.62
C THR A 133 -18.91 -51.07 58.36
N GLY A 134 -17.85 -50.43 57.85
CA GLY A 134 -17.23 -49.26 58.46
C GLY A 134 -15.70 -49.22 58.32
N THR A 135 -15.09 -48.19 58.92
CA THR A 135 -13.64 -47.95 58.89
C THR A 135 -12.93 -48.66 60.04
N TYR A 136 -11.81 -49.33 59.76
CA TYR A 136 -10.91 -49.89 60.78
C TYR A 136 -9.46 -49.92 60.28
N LYS A 137 -8.50 -49.50 61.13
CA LYS A 137 -7.06 -49.39 60.82
C LYS A 137 -6.77 -48.86 59.40
N GLY A 138 -7.36 -47.71 59.05
CA GLY A 138 -7.11 -47.03 57.78
C GLY A 138 -7.77 -47.66 56.53
N ALA A 139 -8.66 -48.64 56.68
CA ALA A 139 -9.40 -49.22 55.55
C ALA A 139 -10.91 -49.29 55.79
N TYR A 140 -11.68 -49.20 54.71
CA TYR A 140 -13.13 -49.37 54.71
C TYR A 140 -13.50 -50.82 54.41
N TYR A 141 -14.47 -51.33 55.15
CA TYR A 141 -14.99 -52.69 55.05
C TYR A 141 -16.50 -52.67 54.83
N VAL A 142 -17.03 -53.67 54.11
CA VAL A 142 -18.46 -53.91 53.94
C VAL A 142 -18.77 -55.37 54.24
N LYS A 143 -19.70 -55.62 55.17
CA LYS A 143 -20.00 -56.97 55.71
C LYS A 143 -18.71 -57.74 56.07
N GLY A 144 -17.73 -57.02 56.63
CA GLY A 144 -16.41 -57.49 57.04
C GLY A 144 -15.37 -57.67 55.92
N LEU A 145 -15.71 -57.57 54.63
CA LEU A 145 -14.71 -57.66 53.55
C LEU A 145 -14.04 -56.29 53.33
N LYS A 146 -12.69 -56.26 53.25
CA LYS A 146 -11.95 -55.04 52.88
C LYS A 146 -12.40 -54.58 51.49
N LYS A 147 -12.65 -53.28 51.32
CA LYS A 147 -13.00 -52.67 50.03
C LYS A 147 -11.91 -51.72 49.53
N VAL A 148 -11.55 -50.72 50.33
CA VAL A 148 -10.53 -49.71 49.97
C VAL A 148 -9.73 -49.27 51.19
N THR A 149 -8.45 -48.94 51.00
CA THR A 149 -7.63 -48.20 51.98
C THR A 149 -7.72 -46.71 51.65
N THR A 150 -7.27 -46.36 50.44
CA THR A 150 -7.62 -45.14 49.73
C THR A 150 -8.13 -45.57 48.34
N GLY A 151 -9.09 -44.85 47.75
CA GLY A 151 -9.68 -45.20 46.45
C GLY A 151 -11.21 -45.17 46.42
N THR A 152 -11.78 -45.49 45.26
CA THR A 152 -13.23 -45.48 45.01
C THR A 152 -13.91 -46.77 45.48
N TYR A 153 -15.07 -46.65 46.13
CA TYR A 153 -15.99 -47.76 46.35
C TYR A 153 -17.45 -47.29 46.32
N ASN A 154 -18.31 -47.99 45.58
CA ASN A 154 -19.76 -47.76 45.53
C ASN A 154 -20.17 -46.27 45.39
N GLY A 155 -19.65 -45.58 44.37
CA GLY A 155 -19.98 -44.18 44.09
C GLY A 155 -19.35 -43.16 45.04
N ALA A 156 -18.38 -43.54 45.89
CA ALA A 156 -17.74 -42.64 46.84
C ALA A 156 -16.22 -42.84 46.93
N TYR A 157 -15.50 -41.73 47.15
CA TYR A 157 -14.05 -41.74 47.36
C TYR A 157 -13.76 -41.89 48.85
N TYR A 158 -12.76 -42.71 49.17
CA TYR A 158 -12.31 -42.97 50.53
C TYR A 158 -10.84 -42.64 50.68
N VAL A 159 -10.46 -42.06 51.81
CA VAL A 159 -9.07 -41.83 52.22
C VAL A 159 -8.88 -42.35 53.63
N LYS A 160 -7.85 -43.18 53.85
CA LYS A 160 -7.61 -43.91 55.11
C LYS A 160 -8.89 -44.61 55.62
N GLY A 161 -9.69 -45.12 54.69
CA GLY A 161 -10.94 -45.85 54.92
C GLY A 161 -12.14 -45.00 55.40
N LYS A 162 -12.03 -43.68 55.51
CA LYS A 162 -13.17 -42.77 55.71
C LYS A 162 -13.71 -42.34 54.34
N LYS A 163 -15.04 -42.32 54.17
CA LYS A 163 -15.66 -41.66 53.01
C LYS A 163 -15.39 -40.17 53.12
N VAL A 164 -14.90 -39.55 52.04
CA VAL A 164 -14.67 -38.09 51.97
C VAL A 164 -15.70 -37.40 51.09
N VAL A 165 -15.98 -37.92 49.89
CA VAL A 165 -16.99 -37.38 48.95
C VAL A 165 -17.71 -38.49 48.19
N SER A 166 -18.92 -38.20 47.69
CA SER A 166 -19.59 -39.01 46.66
C SER A 166 -19.41 -38.32 45.29
N THR A 167 -19.97 -37.11 45.19
CA THR A 167 -19.57 -36.11 44.20
C THR A 167 -19.26 -34.83 44.99
N GLY A 168 -18.22 -34.09 44.59
CA GLY A 168 -17.76 -32.87 45.26
C GLY A 168 -16.25 -32.85 45.53
N LEU A 169 -15.78 -31.79 46.20
CA LEU A 169 -14.36 -31.47 46.38
C LEU A 169 -13.70 -32.23 47.54
N TYR A 170 -12.48 -32.70 47.33
CA TYR A 170 -11.58 -33.15 48.39
C TYR A 170 -10.13 -32.81 48.02
N ALA A 171 -9.45 -32.04 48.87
CA ALA A 171 -8.14 -31.43 48.58
C ALA A 171 -8.14 -30.72 47.21
N ASP A 172 -9.12 -29.83 47.05
CA ASP A 172 -9.35 -28.93 45.91
C ASP A 172 -9.49 -29.63 44.55
N LYS A 173 -9.78 -30.93 44.59
CA LYS A 173 -10.05 -31.78 43.42
C LYS A 173 -11.49 -32.30 43.46
N LEU A 174 -12.23 -32.08 42.37
CA LEU A 174 -13.57 -32.61 42.17
C LEU A 174 -13.53 -34.13 41.93
N TYR A 175 -14.29 -34.85 42.73
CA TYR A 175 -14.62 -36.25 42.48
C TYR A 175 -16.07 -36.34 41.98
N VAL A 176 -16.31 -37.27 41.06
CA VAL A 176 -17.64 -37.61 40.53
C VAL A 176 -17.84 -39.11 40.70
N ALA A 177 -18.93 -39.52 41.35
CA ALA A 177 -19.18 -40.91 41.74
C ALA A 177 -17.97 -41.59 42.43
N GLY A 178 -17.22 -40.81 43.22
CA GLY A 178 -16.06 -41.23 43.98
C GLY A 178 -14.78 -41.49 43.17
N LYS A 179 -14.79 -41.25 41.85
CA LYS A 179 -13.59 -41.21 41.01
C LYS A 179 -13.13 -39.76 40.88
N LEU A 180 -11.84 -39.53 40.67
CA LEU A 180 -11.34 -38.21 40.26
C LEU A 180 -12.02 -37.83 38.94
N ASN A 181 -12.53 -36.59 38.81
CA ASN A 181 -13.16 -36.15 37.57
C ASN A 181 -12.15 -36.20 36.39
N LYS A 182 -12.65 -36.51 35.20
CA LYS A 182 -11.88 -36.50 33.94
C LYS A 182 -12.69 -35.77 32.87
N GLY A 183 -12.04 -34.95 32.07
CA GLY A 183 -12.72 -34.00 31.18
C GLY A 183 -13.50 -32.94 31.97
N TYR A 184 -14.49 -32.35 31.31
CA TYR A 184 -15.26 -31.21 31.82
C TYR A 184 -16.46 -31.64 32.67
N LYS A 185 -16.67 -30.98 33.82
CA LYS A 185 -17.92 -31.10 34.60
C LYS A 185 -18.25 -29.87 35.43
N LEU A 186 -19.49 -29.40 35.31
CA LEU A 186 -20.09 -28.38 36.20
C LEU A 186 -20.39 -28.95 37.59
N TYR A 187 -20.00 -28.24 38.66
CA TYR A 187 -20.36 -28.53 40.04
C TYR A 187 -20.47 -27.24 40.86
N LYS A 188 -21.68 -26.93 41.35
CA LYS A 188 -22.00 -25.65 42.02
C LYS A 188 -21.61 -24.43 41.16
N GLU A 189 -22.13 -24.35 39.95
CA GLU A 189 -21.88 -23.28 38.96
C GLU A 189 -20.43 -23.14 38.47
N ASP A 190 -19.45 -23.72 39.16
CA ASP A 190 -18.05 -23.77 38.72
C ASP A 190 -17.82 -24.93 37.74
N LEU A 191 -17.15 -24.65 36.62
CA LEU A 191 -16.69 -25.65 35.66
C LEU A 191 -15.32 -26.20 36.05
N TYR A 192 -15.21 -27.52 36.15
CA TYR A 192 -13.97 -28.23 36.43
C TYR A 192 -13.47 -28.98 35.20
N LYS A 193 -12.16 -28.95 34.95
CA LYS A 193 -11.46 -29.79 33.97
C LYS A 193 -10.49 -30.70 34.70
N ASP A 194 -10.59 -32.02 34.47
CA ASP A 194 -9.69 -33.03 35.05
C ASP A 194 -9.50 -32.88 36.58
N ALA A 195 -10.63 -32.64 37.23
CA ALA A 195 -10.84 -32.41 38.66
C ALA A 195 -10.35 -31.08 39.24
N VAL A 196 -9.60 -30.24 38.54
CA VAL A 196 -9.32 -28.87 38.99
C VAL A 196 -10.32 -27.88 38.38
N LEU A 197 -10.43 -26.67 38.94
CA LEU A 197 -11.15 -25.58 38.30
C LEU A 197 -10.60 -25.37 36.87
N ASN A 198 -11.49 -25.16 35.90
CA ASN A 198 -11.08 -24.84 34.54
C ASN A 198 -10.37 -23.47 34.52
N LYS A 199 -9.40 -23.30 33.60
CA LYS A 199 -8.45 -22.16 33.58
C LYS A 199 -8.36 -21.40 32.25
N GLY A 200 -9.12 -21.79 31.24
CA GLY A 200 -9.12 -21.14 29.94
C GLY A 200 -10.43 -21.39 29.20
N LEU A 201 -10.63 -20.66 28.10
CA LEU A 201 -11.89 -20.64 27.37
C LEU A 201 -12.34 -22.03 26.90
N VAL A 202 -13.62 -22.33 27.11
CA VAL A 202 -14.26 -23.55 26.60
C VAL A 202 -15.77 -23.40 26.49
N VAL A 203 -16.36 -23.97 25.44
CA VAL A 203 -17.82 -24.20 25.36
C VAL A 203 -18.16 -25.54 26.02
N PHE A 204 -19.04 -25.51 27.02
CA PHE A 204 -19.53 -26.69 27.74
C PHE A 204 -21.06 -26.59 27.90
N GLU A 205 -21.78 -27.68 27.60
CA GLU A 205 -23.27 -27.72 27.64
C GLU A 205 -23.92 -26.52 26.90
N GLY A 206 -23.31 -26.09 25.78
CA GLY A 206 -23.78 -24.99 24.92
C GLY A 206 -23.34 -23.57 25.33
N LYS A 207 -22.64 -23.43 26.47
CA LYS A 207 -22.25 -22.12 27.03
C LYS A 207 -20.73 -21.94 27.08
N LEU A 208 -20.24 -20.75 26.76
CA LEU A 208 -18.84 -20.35 26.94
C LEU A 208 -18.54 -20.07 28.42
N TYR A 209 -17.44 -20.65 28.90
CA TYR A 209 -16.85 -20.40 30.21
C TYR A 209 -15.48 -19.75 30.04
N ASP A 210 -15.21 -18.68 30.79
CA ASP A 210 -13.85 -18.17 31.01
C ASP A 210 -13.37 -18.60 32.40
N GLY A 211 -12.26 -19.34 32.42
CA GLY A 211 -11.86 -20.12 33.58
C GLY A 211 -13.00 -21.03 34.08
N ALA A 212 -13.38 -20.90 35.35
CA ALA A 212 -14.41 -21.72 35.97
C ALA A 212 -15.83 -21.14 35.88
N LYS A 213 -15.99 -19.87 35.51
CA LYS A 213 -17.30 -19.20 35.43
C LYS A 213 -17.77 -19.07 33.99
N LEU A 214 -19.05 -18.79 33.81
CA LEU A 214 -19.56 -18.35 32.51
C LEU A 214 -18.80 -17.11 32.05
N ASN A 215 -18.58 -16.97 30.75
CA ASN A 215 -18.00 -15.75 30.20
C ASN A 215 -18.95 -14.56 30.41
N GLU A 216 -18.40 -13.38 30.72
CA GLU A 216 -19.12 -12.12 30.90
C GLU A 216 -18.60 -11.10 29.88
N GLY A 217 -19.50 -10.36 29.22
CA GLY A 217 -19.14 -9.45 28.13
C GLY A 217 -18.68 -10.17 26.85
N HIS A 218 -17.99 -9.44 25.97
CA HIS A 218 -17.57 -9.94 24.66
C HIS A 218 -16.27 -10.76 24.72
N LYS A 219 -16.22 -11.88 23.99
CA LYS A 219 -15.04 -12.76 23.93
C LYS A 219 -14.98 -13.57 22.64
N ILE A 220 -13.81 -13.67 22.01
CA ILE A 220 -13.57 -14.58 20.87
C ILE A 220 -13.20 -15.98 21.40
N PHE A 221 -13.82 -17.02 20.85
CA PHE A 221 -13.41 -18.41 21.05
C PHE A 221 -13.64 -19.22 19.76
N LYS A 222 -12.56 -19.77 19.16
CA LYS A 222 -12.59 -20.47 17.86
C LYS A 222 -13.21 -19.63 16.73
N ASP A 223 -12.73 -18.40 16.59
CA ASP A 223 -13.12 -17.50 15.49
C ASP A 223 -14.63 -17.19 15.49
N GLU A 224 -15.23 -17.24 16.68
CA GLU A 224 -16.62 -16.92 16.97
C GLU A 224 -16.69 -15.97 18.18
N LEU A 225 -17.43 -14.87 18.02
CA LEU A 225 -17.71 -13.92 19.08
C LEU A 225 -18.87 -14.40 19.96
N TYR A 226 -18.64 -14.45 21.26
CA TYR A 226 -19.63 -14.69 22.29
C TYR A 226 -19.97 -13.38 23.00
N ASN A 227 -21.22 -13.21 23.39
CA ASN A 227 -21.71 -12.13 24.25
C ASN A 227 -22.26 -12.74 25.53
N GLY A 228 -21.53 -12.56 26.64
CA GLY A 228 -21.71 -13.37 27.83
C GLY A 228 -21.41 -14.85 27.54
N SER A 229 -22.30 -15.75 27.97
CA SER A 229 -22.11 -17.20 27.81
C SER A 229 -22.51 -17.76 26.45
N GLU A 230 -23.14 -16.97 25.58
CA GLU A 230 -23.80 -17.45 24.35
C GLU A 230 -23.20 -16.76 23.12
N LEU A 231 -23.36 -17.36 21.94
CA LEU A 231 -22.90 -16.76 20.68
C LEU A 231 -23.56 -15.38 20.51
N ASN A 232 -22.79 -14.40 20.05
CA ASN A 232 -23.35 -13.11 19.70
C ASN A 232 -24.32 -13.27 18.52
N THR A 233 -25.42 -12.51 18.54
CA THR A 233 -26.54 -12.59 17.56
C THR A 233 -26.93 -11.23 17.00
N LYS A 234 -26.11 -10.20 17.25
CA LYS A 234 -26.32 -8.81 16.84
C LYS A 234 -25.05 -8.26 16.19
N LEU A 235 -25.11 -7.06 15.63
CA LEU A 235 -23.89 -6.31 15.34
C LEU A 235 -23.18 -5.94 16.66
N ALA A 236 -21.86 -6.13 16.72
CA ALA A 236 -21.04 -5.78 17.87
C ALA A 236 -19.61 -5.41 17.46
N LEU A 237 -19.08 -4.32 18.02
CA LEU A 237 -17.67 -3.94 17.89
C LEU A 237 -16.85 -4.59 19.02
N PHE A 238 -15.82 -5.36 18.66
CA PHE A 238 -14.90 -5.98 19.62
C PHE A 238 -13.46 -5.96 19.10
N GLU A 239 -12.50 -5.52 19.93
CA GLU A 239 -11.08 -5.38 19.56
C GLU A 239 -10.85 -4.59 18.24
N GLY A 240 -11.73 -3.60 17.98
CA GLY A 240 -11.70 -2.75 16.79
C GLY A 240 -12.38 -3.36 15.55
N LYS A 241 -12.83 -4.61 15.60
CA LYS A 241 -13.49 -5.32 14.49
C LYS A 241 -15.00 -5.44 14.68
N LEU A 242 -15.78 -5.22 13.61
CA LEU A 242 -17.22 -5.41 13.59
C LEU A 242 -17.58 -6.88 13.32
N TYR A 243 -18.41 -7.45 14.20
CA TYR A 243 -18.98 -8.78 14.04
C TYR A 243 -20.47 -8.67 13.67
N ASP A 244 -20.95 -9.50 12.73
CA ASP A 244 -22.37 -9.75 12.54
C ASP A 244 -22.74 -11.09 13.16
N GLY A 245 -23.37 -11.02 14.33
CA GLY A 245 -23.54 -12.17 15.20
C GLY A 245 -22.18 -12.74 15.62
N ALA A 246 -21.98 -14.04 15.40
CA ALA A 246 -20.78 -14.74 15.82
C ALA A 246 -19.56 -14.49 14.91
N LYS A 247 -19.75 -14.08 13.65
CA LYS A 247 -18.66 -13.98 12.66
C LYS A 247 -18.26 -12.53 12.43
N LEU A 248 -17.03 -12.33 11.94
CA LEU A 248 -16.62 -11.05 11.38
C LEU A 248 -17.61 -10.63 10.29
N ASN A 249 -17.98 -9.35 10.25
CA ASN A 249 -18.90 -8.83 9.24
C ASN A 249 -18.26 -8.87 7.85
N GLU A 250 -18.83 -9.65 6.92
CA GLU A 250 -18.42 -9.67 5.50
C GLU A 250 -19.13 -8.56 4.71
N GLY A 251 -18.43 -7.91 3.78
CA GLY A 251 -18.96 -6.79 3.00
C GLY A 251 -19.12 -5.48 3.80
N ILE A 252 -19.85 -4.52 3.22
CA ILE A 252 -20.05 -3.16 3.73
C ILE A 252 -21.28 -3.04 4.65
N ARG A 253 -21.14 -2.46 5.85
CA ARG A 253 -22.26 -2.29 6.81
C ARG A 253 -22.06 -1.15 7.80
N LYS A 254 -23.16 -0.50 8.22
CA LYS A 254 -23.15 0.59 9.21
C LYS A 254 -23.43 0.08 10.63
N PHE A 255 -22.66 0.55 11.60
CA PHE A 255 -22.79 0.28 13.03
C PHE A 255 -22.26 1.47 13.85
N GLU A 256 -23.02 1.95 14.84
CA GLU A 256 -22.66 3.11 15.69
C GLU A 256 -22.16 4.32 14.85
N ASP A 257 -22.98 4.67 13.86
CA ASP A 257 -22.77 5.69 12.82
C ASP A 257 -21.53 5.55 11.92
N LYS A 258 -20.70 4.52 12.11
CA LYS A 258 -19.57 4.20 11.24
C LYS A 258 -19.86 3.05 10.28
N TRP A 259 -19.28 3.15 9.09
CA TRP A 259 -19.24 2.09 8.09
C TRP A 259 -18.02 1.19 8.28
N TYR A 260 -18.23 -0.11 8.12
CA TYR A 260 -17.19 -1.15 8.19
C TYR A 260 -17.26 -2.01 6.94
N ASN A 261 -16.11 -2.36 6.38
CA ASN A 261 -15.97 -3.30 5.27
C ASN A 261 -15.10 -4.47 5.72
N ASN A 262 -15.60 -5.71 5.57
CA ASN A 262 -14.87 -6.92 5.99
C ASN A 262 -14.36 -6.84 7.44
N ALA A 263 -15.23 -6.37 8.34
CA ALA A 263 -15.06 -6.12 9.77
C ALA A 263 -14.12 -4.99 10.19
N GLU A 264 -13.38 -4.36 9.28
CA GLU A 264 -12.53 -3.20 9.60
C GLU A 264 -13.22 -1.89 9.16
N LEU A 265 -12.78 -0.73 9.66
CA LEU A 265 -13.37 0.56 9.26
C LEU A 265 -13.24 0.73 7.74
N ALA A 266 -14.34 1.06 7.08
CA ALA A 266 -14.34 1.19 5.63
C ALA A 266 -13.56 2.44 5.19
N ASP A 267 -12.69 2.26 4.20
CA ASP A 267 -11.96 3.34 3.53
C ASP A 267 -11.99 3.09 2.01
N GLY A 268 -12.21 4.15 1.24
CA GLY A 268 -12.48 4.07 -0.19
C GLY A 268 -13.98 4.12 -0.52
N THR A 269 -14.35 3.58 -1.68
CA THR A 269 -15.63 3.92 -2.32
C THR A 269 -16.39 2.66 -2.72
N PHE A 270 -17.66 2.58 -2.30
CA PHE A 270 -18.47 1.37 -2.29
C PHE A 270 -19.83 1.61 -2.97
N THR A 271 -20.43 0.55 -3.51
CA THR A 271 -21.83 0.60 -3.94
C THR A 271 -22.73 0.16 -2.80
N ILE A 272 -23.58 1.06 -2.31
CA ILE A 272 -24.51 0.82 -1.20
C ILE A 272 -25.91 1.21 -1.67
N ASP A 273 -26.88 0.29 -1.59
CA ASP A 273 -28.25 0.45 -2.08
C ASP A 273 -28.36 1.01 -3.52
N GLY A 274 -27.40 0.64 -4.37
CA GLY A 274 -27.30 1.08 -5.77
C GLY A 274 -26.65 2.46 -6.00
N LYS A 275 -26.11 3.10 -4.95
CA LYS A 275 -25.43 4.40 -5.02
C LYS A 275 -23.94 4.29 -4.70
N GLU A 276 -23.12 5.18 -5.29
CA GLU A 276 -21.71 5.29 -4.97
C GLU A 276 -21.51 6.11 -3.67
N VAL A 277 -21.00 5.47 -2.62
CA VAL A 277 -20.74 6.08 -1.30
C VAL A 277 -19.24 6.04 -1.03
N ALA A 278 -18.66 7.22 -0.74
CA ALA A 278 -17.25 7.37 -0.40
C ALA A 278 -17.11 7.46 1.12
N ILE A 279 -16.11 6.79 1.66
CA ILE A 279 -15.96 6.56 3.10
C ILE A 279 -14.48 6.68 3.44
N GLU A 280 -14.17 7.38 4.52
CA GLU A 280 -12.81 7.55 5.04
C GLU A 280 -12.81 7.26 6.54
N ASN A 281 -11.95 6.35 7.01
CA ASN A 281 -11.91 5.92 8.42
C ASN A 281 -13.29 5.48 8.99
N GLY A 282 -14.14 4.92 8.14
CA GLY A 282 -15.51 4.51 8.44
C GLY A 282 -16.53 5.65 8.54
N VAL A 283 -16.17 6.90 8.22
CA VAL A 283 -17.11 8.03 8.14
C VAL A 283 -17.45 8.28 6.67
N GLU A 284 -18.74 8.43 6.38
CA GLU A 284 -19.23 8.79 5.04
C GLU A 284 -18.83 10.23 4.71
N VAL A 285 -18.17 10.43 3.56
CA VAL A 285 -17.65 11.73 3.12
C VAL A 285 -18.32 12.17 1.81
N GLY A 286 -18.35 13.48 1.58
CA GLY A 286 -18.78 14.05 0.31
C GLY A 286 -17.91 13.58 -0.85
N ALA A 287 -18.41 13.78 -2.08
CA ALA A 287 -17.55 13.72 -3.24
C ALA A 287 -16.46 14.79 -3.12
N LYS A 288 -15.20 14.49 -3.47
CA LYS A 288 -14.09 15.44 -3.44
C LYS A 288 -12.90 14.98 -4.28
N VAL A 289 -11.97 15.90 -4.51
CA VAL A 289 -10.62 15.58 -4.96
C VAL A 289 -9.90 14.81 -3.84
N LYS A 290 -9.32 13.67 -4.18
CA LYS A 290 -8.52 12.82 -3.28
C LYS A 290 -7.03 13.21 -3.30
N SER A 291 -6.50 13.52 -4.47
CA SER A 291 -5.12 14.01 -4.64
C SER A 291 -4.95 14.78 -5.95
N VAL A 292 -3.91 15.62 -5.98
CA VAL A 292 -3.35 16.24 -7.18
C VAL A 292 -1.85 16.00 -7.16
N GLU A 293 -1.29 15.52 -8.27
CA GLU A 293 0.12 15.23 -8.43
C GLU A 293 0.59 15.62 -9.83
N ALA A 294 1.78 16.19 -9.97
CA ALA A 294 2.36 16.43 -11.30
C ALA A 294 2.99 15.14 -11.83
N ILE A 295 2.76 14.87 -13.12
CA ILE A 295 3.33 13.70 -13.80
C ILE A 295 4.71 14.07 -14.36
N ASN A 296 4.78 15.22 -15.04
CA ASN A 296 5.94 15.79 -15.71
C ASN A 296 5.71 17.30 -15.90
N GLY A 297 6.63 18.02 -16.55
CA GLY A 297 6.49 19.46 -16.82
C GLY A 297 5.44 19.83 -17.87
N SER A 298 4.75 18.85 -18.46
CA SER A 298 3.63 19.04 -19.37
C SER A 298 2.27 18.63 -18.76
N GLU A 299 2.22 17.90 -17.64
CA GLU A 299 1.01 17.20 -17.20
C GLU A 299 0.80 17.11 -15.68
N ILE A 300 -0.46 17.22 -15.26
CA ILE A 300 -0.93 17.06 -13.86
C ILE A 300 -2.05 16.02 -13.81
N LYS A 301 -2.00 15.09 -12.86
CA LYS A 301 -3.07 14.14 -12.55
C LYS A 301 -3.91 14.62 -11.37
N VAL A 302 -5.23 14.61 -11.54
CA VAL A 302 -6.22 14.79 -10.46
C VAL A 302 -6.94 13.45 -10.22
N THR A 303 -6.95 13.00 -8.97
CA THR A 303 -7.66 11.77 -8.55
C THR A 303 -8.83 12.14 -7.66
N PHE A 304 -9.97 11.48 -7.84
CA PHE A 304 -11.23 11.77 -7.15
C PHE A 304 -11.73 10.56 -6.36
N ASN A 305 -12.50 10.78 -5.28
CA ASN A 305 -13.01 9.67 -4.47
C ASN A 305 -14.23 8.96 -5.10
N LYS A 306 -15.09 9.68 -5.83
CA LYS A 306 -16.24 9.15 -6.59
C LYS A 306 -16.03 9.34 -8.09
N ALA A 307 -16.73 8.56 -8.91
CA ALA A 307 -16.67 8.70 -10.36
C ALA A 307 -17.41 9.95 -10.84
N ILE A 308 -16.76 10.78 -11.66
CA ILE A 308 -17.32 12.04 -12.17
C ILE A 308 -17.81 11.96 -13.61
N LYS A 309 -18.85 12.75 -13.87
CA LYS A 309 -19.52 12.89 -15.15
C LYS A 309 -18.62 13.65 -16.12
N LYS A 310 -18.18 13.03 -17.23
CA LYS A 310 -17.20 13.62 -18.18
C LYS A 310 -17.57 15.05 -18.61
N SER A 311 -18.85 15.32 -18.87
CA SER A 311 -19.34 16.66 -19.25
C SER A 311 -19.27 17.75 -18.16
N SER A 312 -18.89 17.39 -16.93
CA SER A 312 -18.65 18.33 -15.82
C SER A 312 -17.16 18.60 -15.56
N VAL A 313 -16.28 18.12 -16.44
CA VAL A 313 -14.83 18.39 -16.43
C VAL A 313 -14.27 18.68 -17.84
N ILE A 314 -14.79 18.00 -18.86
CA ILE A 314 -14.35 18.11 -20.26
C ILE A 314 -15.54 18.53 -21.14
N SER A 315 -15.30 19.51 -22.01
CA SER A 315 -16.20 20.01 -23.03
C SER A 315 -15.88 19.42 -24.42
N THR A 316 -16.43 19.97 -25.50
CA THR A 316 -16.08 19.58 -26.88
C THR A 316 -14.58 19.77 -27.17
N GLY A 317 -14.02 18.92 -28.03
CA GLY A 317 -12.60 18.99 -28.43
C GLY A 317 -11.58 18.61 -27.35
N ASN A 318 -11.98 17.90 -26.29
CA ASN A 318 -11.17 17.61 -25.09
C ASN A 318 -10.68 18.86 -24.32
N THR A 319 -11.26 20.02 -24.60
CA THR A 319 -11.02 21.27 -23.87
C THR A 319 -11.65 21.19 -22.47
N LEU A 320 -10.98 21.69 -21.44
CA LEU A 320 -11.55 21.77 -20.09
C LEU A 320 -12.83 22.61 -20.04
N VAL A 321 -13.79 22.19 -19.21
CA VAL A 321 -14.90 23.06 -18.82
C VAL A 321 -14.33 24.22 -17.98
N THR A 322 -14.72 25.45 -18.32
CA THR A 322 -14.05 26.67 -17.83
C THR A 322 -14.20 26.88 -16.33
N ASN A 323 -13.13 27.41 -15.70
CA ASN A 323 -13.03 27.66 -14.26
C ASN A 323 -13.22 26.40 -13.38
N ILE A 324 -12.98 25.18 -13.87
CA ILE A 324 -13.06 23.96 -13.05
C ILE A 324 -11.69 23.55 -12.48
N PHE A 325 -10.61 23.70 -13.25
CA PHE A 325 -9.23 23.51 -12.78
C PHE A 325 -8.41 24.76 -13.11
N ALA A 326 -7.57 25.21 -12.20
CA ALA A 326 -6.58 26.25 -12.47
C ALA A 326 -5.28 25.98 -11.71
N ALA A 327 -4.15 26.04 -12.42
CA ALA A 327 -2.81 25.96 -11.87
C ALA A 327 -2.18 27.36 -11.95
N THR A 328 -2.41 28.17 -10.91
CA THR A 328 -1.96 29.57 -10.88
C THR A 328 -0.49 29.64 -10.50
N ALA A 329 0.36 30.15 -11.40
CA ALA A 329 1.80 30.30 -11.17
C ALA A 329 2.12 31.12 -9.91
N LEU A 330 2.95 30.55 -9.03
CA LEU A 330 3.46 31.15 -7.81
C LEU A 330 4.96 31.42 -7.93
N THR A 331 5.42 32.51 -7.32
CA THR A 331 6.84 32.88 -7.30
C THR A 331 7.64 32.01 -6.33
N THR A 332 8.91 31.74 -6.66
CA THR A 332 9.92 31.19 -5.75
C THR A 332 11.24 31.92 -6.01
N ASP A 333 11.91 32.37 -4.96
CA ASP A 333 13.22 33.07 -4.99
C ASP A 333 13.34 34.22 -6.00
N GLY A 334 12.23 34.93 -6.25
CA GLY A 334 12.15 36.07 -7.17
C GLY A 334 11.85 35.71 -8.64
N VAL A 335 11.71 34.42 -8.97
CA VAL A 335 11.29 33.96 -10.30
C VAL A 335 9.81 33.54 -10.26
N LEU A 336 9.03 33.96 -11.25
CA LEU A 336 7.65 33.53 -11.45
C LEU A 336 7.63 32.26 -12.31
N ALA A 337 6.92 31.23 -11.86
CA ALA A 337 6.69 30.01 -12.63
C ALA A 337 6.02 30.33 -13.98
N ALA A 338 6.34 29.59 -15.04
CA ALA A 338 5.70 29.82 -16.34
C ALA A 338 4.19 29.50 -16.25
N PRO A 339 3.28 30.33 -16.80
CA PRO A 339 1.88 29.95 -16.88
C PRO A 339 1.74 28.74 -17.84
N PRO A 340 1.01 27.68 -17.49
CA PRO A 340 0.86 26.50 -18.34
C PRO A 340 -0.09 26.72 -19.53
N GLY A 341 -0.61 27.94 -19.72
CA GLY A 341 -1.63 28.28 -20.69
C GLY A 341 -2.97 27.57 -20.44
N THR A 342 -3.81 27.51 -21.47
CA THR A 342 -5.10 26.82 -21.44
C THR A 342 -4.90 25.30 -21.45
N MET A 343 -5.04 24.67 -20.28
CA MET A 343 -4.89 23.22 -20.14
C MET A 343 -5.99 22.47 -20.90
N THR A 344 -5.61 21.40 -21.59
CA THR A 344 -6.54 20.37 -22.12
C THR A 344 -6.67 19.22 -21.11
N ALA A 345 -7.62 18.30 -21.28
CA ALA A 345 -7.76 17.18 -20.34
C ALA A 345 -8.33 15.88 -20.92
N VAL A 346 -7.94 14.77 -20.29
CA VAL A 346 -8.41 13.40 -20.57
C VAL A 346 -8.88 12.74 -19.28
N LEU A 347 -10.16 12.33 -19.24
CA LEU A 347 -10.75 11.58 -18.13
C LEU A 347 -10.66 10.08 -18.43
N SER A 348 -10.16 9.32 -17.47
CA SER A 348 -10.10 7.85 -17.48
C SER A 348 -11.48 7.18 -17.65
N GLU A 349 -11.50 5.96 -18.20
CA GLU A 349 -12.73 5.17 -18.42
C GLU A 349 -13.52 4.89 -17.12
N ASN A 350 -12.82 4.77 -15.99
CA ASN A 350 -13.45 4.55 -14.68
C ASN A 350 -13.98 5.85 -14.03
N GLY A 351 -13.75 7.00 -14.66
CA GLY A 351 -14.23 8.32 -14.22
C GLY A 351 -13.62 8.86 -12.94
N ARG A 352 -12.52 8.30 -12.39
CA ARG A 352 -11.90 8.72 -11.11
C ARG A 352 -10.52 9.35 -11.24
N GLU A 353 -9.93 9.35 -12.43
CA GLU A 353 -8.64 10.01 -12.72
C GLU A 353 -8.75 10.91 -13.95
N LEU A 354 -8.26 12.14 -13.85
CA LEU A 354 -8.22 13.15 -14.91
C LEU A 354 -6.79 13.63 -15.09
N THR A 355 -6.22 13.46 -16.29
CA THR A 355 -4.96 14.10 -16.67
C THR A 355 -5.27 15.46 -17.29
N LEU A 356 -4.57 16.50 -16.83
CA LEU A 356 -4.53 17.84 -17.41
C LEU A 356 -3.19 18.01 -18.12
N THR A 357 -3.20 18.52 -19.35
CA THR A 357 -1.98 18.77 -20.14
C THR A 357 -1.85 20.26 -20.44
N ALA A 358 -0.65 20.83 -20.27
CA ALA A 358 -0.34 22.23 -20.55
C ALA A 358 -0.59 22.58 -22.04
N ALA A 359 -0.85 23.86 -22.31
CA ALA A 359 -1.02 24.35 -23.67
C ALA A 359 0.29 24.22 -24.49
N ALA A 360 0.16 24.03 -25.80
CA ALA A 360 1.28 23.93 -26.74
C ALA A 360 2.36 25.00 -26.51
N GLY A 361 3.60 24.56 -26.25
CA GLY A 361 4.75 25.44 -26.01
C GLY A 361 4.84 26.06 -24.61
N ASN A 362 3.90 25.76 -23.71
CA ASN A 362 3.93 26.14 -22.29
C ASN A 362 4.29 24.92 -21.42
N LYS A 363 4.53 25.17 -20.12
CA LYS A 363 5.02 24.16 -19.18
C LYS A 363 4.59 24.44 -17.74
N PHE A 364 4.50 23.39 -16.93
CA PHE A 364 4.48 23.45 -15.48
C PHE A 364 5.93 23.39 -14.98
N ASP A 365 6.51 24.53 -14.61
CA ASP A 365 7.87 24.64 -14.06
C ASP A 365 7.90 25.74 -12.99
N GLY A 366 7.99 25.30 -11.74
CA GLY A 366 7.91 26.12 -10.54
C GLY A 366 6.77 25.71 -9.61
N ARG A 367 6.29 26.66 -8.82
CA ARG A 367 5.26 26.44 -7.81
C ARG A 367 3.91 26.94 -8.34
N TYR A 368 2.82 26.26 -8.00
CA TYR A 368 1.46 26.59 -8.46
C TYR A 368 0.44 26.46 -7.33
N ASP A 369 -0.53 27.37 -7.26
CA ASP A 369 -1.76 27.15 -6.49
C ASP A 369 -2.73 26.40 -7.41
N PHE A 370 -2.94 25.11 -7.11
CA PHE A 370 -3.76 24.22 -7.92
C PHE A 370 -5.15 24.09 -7.29
N THR A 371 -6.11 24.81 -7.88
CA THR A 371 -7.50 24.84 -7.44
C THR A 371 -8.38 23.92 -8.29
N VAL A 372 -9.35 23.30 -7.63
CA VAL A 372 -10.47 22.59 -8.26
C VAL A 372 -11.77 23.17 -7.73
N ALA A 373 -12.52 23.84 -8.60
CA ALA A 373 -13.82 24.44 -8.29
C ALA A 373 -14.92 23.35 -8.29
N ALA A 374 -14.79 22.44 -7.34
CA ALA A 374 -15.41 21.13 -7.38
C ALA A 374 -16.94 21.18 -7.18
N ASP A 375 -17.49 22.30 -6.69
CA ASP A 375 -18.94 22.59 -6.73
C ASP A 375 -19.52 22.66 -8.15
N LYS A 376 -18.68 22.74 -9.19
CA LYS A 376 -19.07 22.65 -10.61
C LYS A 376 -18.88 21.24 -11.22
N ILE A 377 -18.18 20.35 -10.52
CA ILE A 377 -18.00 18.96 -10.93
C ILE A 377 -19.16 18.14 -10.37
N GLU A 378 -19.75 17.28 -11.18
CA GLU A 378 -20.80 16.36 -10.76
C GLU A 378 -20.26 14.93 -10.75
N THR A 379 -20.55 14.17 -9.70
CA THR A 379 -20.44 12.71 -9.77
C THR A 379 -21.43 12.15 -10.81
N VAL A 380 -21.23 10.91 -11.24
CA VAL A 380 -22.24 10.20 -12.07
C VAL A 380 -23.60 10.10 -11.34
N GLY A 381 -23.61 10.18 -10.00
CA GLY A 381 -24.82 10.28 -9.16
C GLY A 381 -25.42 11.68 -8.99
N GLY A 382 -24.82 12.74 -9.58
CA GLY A 382 -25.29 14.12 -9.46
C GLY A 382 -24.91 14.83 -8.15
N GLU A 383 -23.99 14.27 -7.36
CA GLU A 383 -23.41 14.97 -6.20
C GLU A 383 -22.37 15.97 -6.65
N LYS A 384 -22.33 17.15 -6.00
CA LYS A 384 -21.25 18.14 -6.17
C LYS A 384 -20.06 17.77 -5.31
N LEU A 385 -18.85 18.15 -5.74
CA LEU A 385 -17.63 17.89 -5.00
C LEU A 385 -17.27 19.05 -4.06
N GLU A 386 -16.62 18.75 -2.93
CA GLU A 386 -16.04 19.77 -2.04
C GLU A 386 -14.88 20.50 -2.73
N ASN A 387 -14.88 21.83 -2.72
CA ASN A 387 -13.81 22.63 -3.33
C ASN A 387 -12.44 22.31 -2.72
N TYR A 388 -11.45 22.17 -3.59
CA TYR A 388 -10.09 21.76 -3.22
C TYR A 388 -9.10 22.82 -3.71
N SER A 389 -8.10 23.14 -2.89
CA SER A 389 -6.84 23.70 -3.39
C SER A 389 -5.66 23.00 -2.74
N THR A 390 -4.56 22.91 -3.48
CA THR A 390 -3.26 22.54 -2.94
C THR A 390 -2.15 23.36 -3.58
N VAL A 391 -1.09 23.61 -2.83
CA VAL A 391 0.16 24.11 -3.40
C VAL A 391 0.87 22.95 -4.08
N LEU A 392 0.87 22.97 -5.41
CA LEU A 392 1.58 22.00 -6.23
C LEU A 392 2.97 22.55 -6.59
N ASN A 393 4.03 21.91 -6.08
CA ASN A 393 5.40 22.20 -6.49
C ASN A 393 5.73 21.32 -7.71
N VAL A 394 5.73 21.89 -8.92
CA VAL A 394 6.12 21.18 -10.13
C VAL A 394 7.56 21.57 -10.48
N LYS A 395 8.52 20.76 -10.04
CA LYS A 395 9.85 20.76 -10.66
C LYS A 395 9.90 19.58 -11.59
N ASP A 396 9.90 19.86 -12.89
CA ASP A 396 10.11 18.83 -13.88
C ASP A 396 11.53 18.28 -13.78
N THR A 397 11.61 16.96 -13.84
CA THR A 397 12.84 16.15 -13.84
C THR A 397 12.64 14.85 -14.61
N VAL A 398 11.46 14.67 -15.25
CA VAL A 398 11.20 13.56 -16.16
C VAL A 398 11.97 13.85 -17.44
N LYS A 399 12.43 12.80 -18.12
CA LYS A 399 13.09 12.94 -19.41
C LYS A 399 12.20 12.36 -20.48
N PRO A 400 12.06 13.00 -21.65
CA PRO A 400 11.35 12.38 -22.74
C PRO A 400 12.03 11.08 -23.13
N THR A 401 11.21 10.06 -23.35
CA THR A 401 11.59 8.73 -23.81
C THR A 401 10.78 8.40 -25.06
N LEU A 402 11.29 7.50 -25.92
CA LEU A 402 10.50 7.02 -27.05
C LEU A 402 9.40 6.08 -26.56
N SER A 403 8.15 6.51 -26.71
CA SER A 403 6.96 5.71 -26.39
C SER A 403 6.65 4.69 -27.50
N SER A 404 6.65 5.13 -28.76
CA SER A 404 6.39 4.24 -29.91
C SER A 404 6.76 4.89 -31.25
N VAL A 405 6.95 4.06 -32.28
CA VAL A 405 6.92 4.50 -33.68
C VAL A 405 5.59 4.04 -34.28
N THR A 406 4.87 4.96 -34.92
CA THR A 406 3.58 4.70 -35.59
C THR A 406 3.59 5.26 -37.01
N TYR A 407 2.58 4.92 -37.82
CA TYR A 407 2.44 5.42 -39.19
C TYR A 407 1.14 6.22 -39.35
N GLU A 408 1.20 7.25 -40.18
CA GLU A 408 0.04 7.99 -40.68
C GLU A 408 -0.45 7.37 -41.99
N ASP A 409 0.48 7.15 -42.92
CA ASP A 409 0.29 6.45 -44.18
C ASP A 409 1.58 5.73 -44.61
N SER A 410 1.52 5.06 -45.76
CA SER A 410 2.63 4.32 -46.40
C SER A 410 3.99 5.03 -46.43
N ALA A 411 3.97 6.36 -46.51
CA ALA A 411 5.13 7.21 -46.68
C ALA A 411 5.37 8.14 -45.48
N THR A 412 4.65 7.97 -44.37
CA THR A 412 4.68 8.90 -43.24
C THR A 412 4.70 8.17 -41.91
N ALA A 413 5.81 8.29 -41.18
CA ALA A 413 5.95 7.77 -39.82
C ALA A 413 5.91 8.89 -38.77
N TYR A 414 5.60 8.52 -37.53
CA TYR A 414 5.69 9.35 -36.35
C TYR A 414 6.55 8.66 -35.28
N ALA A 415 7.57 9.36 -34.78
CA ALA A 415 8.21 9.01 -33.51
C ALA A 415 7.44 9.70 -32.38
N ASN A 416 6.86 8.93 -31.47
CA ASN A 416 5.99 9.40 -30.38
C ASN A 416 6.77 9.28 -29.06
N PHE A 417 6.74 10.32 -28.24
CA PHE A 417 7.49 10.44 -26.99
C PHE A 417 6.58 10.34 -25.76
N SER A 418 7.16 10.16 -24.57
CA SER A 418 6.43 10.10 -23.29
C SER A 418 5.72 11.40 -22.90
N GLU A 419 6.17 12.54 -23.43
CA GLU A 419 5.65 13.87 -23.14
C GLU A 419 5.90 14.84 -24.31
N ILE A 420 5.50 16.10 -24.16
CA ILE A 420 5.65 17.13 -25.19
C ILE A 420 7.13 17.51 -25.34
N ILE A 421 7.62 17.48 -26.57
CA ILE A 421 8.98 17.88 -26.93
C ILE A 421 9.03 19.33 -27.42
N ALA A 422 10.14 20.03 -27.19
CA ALA A 422 10.34 21.39 -27.72
C ALA A 422 10.87 21.39 -29.16
N GLY A 423 11.57 20.33 -29.58
CA GLY A 423 12.19 20.28 -30.90
C GLY A 423 12.78 18.92 -31.28
N LYS A 424 13.07 18.77 -32.58
CA LYS A 424 13.58 17.52 -33.18
C LYS A 424 15.07 17.24 -32.96
N GLY A 425 15.80 18.16 -32.34
CA GLY A 425 17.27 18.10 -32.22
C GLY A 425 18.03 18.07 -33.57
N THR A 426 19.29 17.62 -33.49
CA THR A 426 20.06 17.17 -34.67
C THR A 426 19.52 15.82 -35.11
N VAL A 427 19.36 15.63 -36.43
CA VAL A 427 18.81 14.39 -37.00
C VAL A 427 19.69 13.90 -38.14
N THR A 428 20.00 12.60 -38.15
CA THR A 428 20.61 11.91 -39.30
C THR A 428 19.79 10.67 -39.65
N ALA A 429 19.75 10.28 -40.91
CA ALA A 429 19.00 9.12 -41.39
C ALA A 429 19.82 8.36 -42.43
N LYS A 430 20.03 7.05 -42.20
CA LYS A 430 20.95 6.23 -43.01
C LYS A 430 20.39 4.83 -43.28
N TYR A 431 20.74 4.27 -44.42
CA TYR A 431 20.59 2.85 -44.71
C TYR A 431 21.68 2.02 -44.00
N ALA A 432 21.52 0.70 -43.96
CA ALA A 432 22.44 -0.21 -43.27
C ALA A 432 23.88 -0.27 -43.86
N ASP A 433 24.09 0.30 -45.05
CA ASP A 433 25.41 0.46 -45.69
C ASP A 433 26.09 1.81 -45.34
N GLY A 434 25.44 2.66 -44.54
CA GLY A 434 25.93 3.98 -44.15
C GLY A 434 25.60 5.12 -45.12
N THR A 435 24.98 4.83 -46.27
CA THR A 435 24.50 5.86 -47.20
C THR A 435 23.30 6.62 -46.63
N ASP A 436 23.15 7.89 -47.00
CA ASP A 436 22.07 8.73 -46.48
C ASP A 436 20.70 8.37 -47.05
N ALA A 437 19.71 8.30 -46.16
CA ALA A 437 18.32 8.13 -46.50
C ALA A 437 17.60 9.47 -46.32
N ASN A 438 16.99 9.99 -47.38
CA ASN A 438 16.39 11.33 -47.42
C ASN A 438 15.05 11.40 -46.65
N VAL A 439 15.07 11.13 -45.35
CA VAL A 439 13.95 11.29 -44.42
C VAL A 439 13.88 12.73 -43.95
N ALA A 440 12.86 13.48 -44.38
CA ALA A 440 12.64 14.82 -43.84
C ALA A 440 11.92 14.70 -42.49
N VAL A 441 12.44 15.37 -41.44
CA VAL A 441 11.85 15.32 -40.10
C VAL A 441 11.38 16.69 -39.67
N THR A 442 10.09 16.79 -39.31
CA THR A 442 9.45 18.02 -38.85
C THR A 442 8.87 17.86 -37.44
N HIS A 443 8.82 18.98 -36.71
CA HIS A 443 8.24 19.08 -35.38
C HIS A 443 7.16 20.16 -35.40
N THR A 444 6.02 19.87 -34.78
CA THR A 444 4.95 20.85 -34.53
C THR A 444 4.99 21.24 -33.06
N SER A 445 5.13 22.54 -32.76
CA SER A 445 5.19 23.03 -31.37
C SER A 445 4.01 22.53 -30.53
N GLY A 446 4.29 22.04 -29.32
CA GLY A 446 3.28 21.43 -28.45
C GLY A 446 2.95 19.97 -28.75
N SER A 447 3.68 19.30 -29.66
CA SER A 447 3.48 17.88 -29.94
C SER A 447 4.44 17.00 -29.15
N SER A 448 3.96 15.84 -28.70
CA SER A 448 4.80 14.71 -28.26
C SER A 448 5.30 13.85 -29.43
N LYS A 449 5.36 14.42 -30.65
CA LYS A 449 5.61 13.66 -31.89
C LYS A 449 6.53 14.39 -32.86
N LEU A 450 7.43 13.64 -33.49
CA LEU A 450 8.15 14.04 -34.70
C LEU A 450 7.55 13.33 -35.91
N LYS A 451 7.23 14.08 -36.98
CA LYS A 451 6.79 13.52 -38.26
C LYS A 451 8.00 13.23 -39.13
N LEU A 452 8.05 12.03 -39.70
CA LEU A 452 9.09 11.52 -40.58
C LEU A 452 8.47 11.28 -41.96
N ASP A 453 8.86 12.09 -42.94
CA ASP A 453 8.51 11.90 -44.35
C ASP A 453 9.44 10.86 -44.98
N LEU A 454 8.87 9.74 -45.40
CA LEU A 454 9.52 8.61 -46.06
C LEU A 454 9.24 8.60 -47.58
N SER A 455 8.68 9.66 -48.15
CA SER A 455 8.36 9.74 -49.59
C SER A 455 9.58 9.46 -50.47
N ASN A 456 10.76 9.94 -50.07
CA ASN A 456 12.03 9.74 -50.76
C ASN A 456 12.82 8.50 -50.31
N VAL A 457 12.25 7.66 -49.43
CA VAL A 457 12.84 6.38 -49.01
C VAL A 457 12.49 5.28 -50.00
N THR A 458 13.43 4.35 -50.21
CA THR A 458 13.19 3.14 -51.01
C THR A 458 12.16 2.24 -50.30
N ALA A 459 11.10 1.82 -51.00
CA ALA A 459 10.11 0.88 -50.47
C ALA A 459 10.77 -0.39 -49.91
N ASP A 460 10.17 -0.94 -48.84
CA ASP A 460 10.58 -2.18 -48.18
C ASP A 460 12.02 -2.23 -47.61
N LYS A 461 12.80 -1.13 -47.68
CA LYS A 461 14.13 -1.02 -47.06
C LYS A 461 14.07 -0.34 -45.69
N PRO A 462 14.70 -0.90 -44.65
CA PRO A 462 14.82 -0.24 -43.35
C PRO A 462 15.80 0.92 -43.40
N VAL A 463 15.43 2.03 -42.75
CA VAL A 463 16.25 3.22 -42.52
C VAL A 463 16.41 3.41 -41.03
N THR A 464 17.64 3.57 -40.57
CA THR A 464 17.95 3.97 -39.18
C THR A 464 17.97 5.48 -39.08
N VAL A 465 17.14 6.05 -38.22
CA VAL A 465 17.09 7.49 -37.92
C VAL A 465 17.65 7.72 -36.52
N THR A 466 18.60 8.66 -36.40
CA THR A 466 19.28 9.02 -35.16
C THR A 466 18.94 10.45 -34.77
N PHE A 467 18.62 10.67 -33.50
CA PHE A 467 18.30 11.98 -32.91
C PHE A 467 19.33 12.33 -31.83
N VAL A 468 19.79 13.59 -31.80
CA VAL A 468 20.68 14.12 -30.76
C VAL A 468 20.10 15.42 -30.21
N GLY A 469 20.04 15.57 -28.89
CA GLY A 469 19.61 16.81 -28.25
C GLY A 469 18.13 17.17 -28.45
N ILE A 470 17.23 16.17 -28.50
CA ILE A 470 15.79 16.41 -28.25
C ILE A 470 15.63 16.79 -26.77
N THR A 471 14.83 17.82 -26.50
CA THR A 471 14.37 18.17 -25.14
C THR A 471 12.85 18.08 -25.06
N ASP A 472 12.34 17.95 -23.84
CA ASP A 472 10.98 18.34 -23.50
C ASP A 472 10.80 19.88 -23.56
N VAL A 473 9.63 20.37 -23.13
CA VAL A 473 9.33 21.80 -22.99
C VAL A 473 10.00 22.48 -21.78
N THR A 474 10.56 21.73 -20.82
CA THR A 474 11.21 22.32 -19.63
C THR A 474 12.72 22.47 -19.79
N GLY A 475 13.34 21.65 -20.64
CA GLY A 475 14.76 21.63 -20.95
C GLY A 475 15.46 20.30 -20.64
N ASN A 476 14.76 19.26 -20.12
CA ASN A 476 15.42 17.97 -19.89
C ASN A 476 15.67 17.29 -21.24
N ILE A 477 16.92 16.88 -21.46
CA ILE A 477 17.31 16.16 -22.67
C ILE A 477 16.88 14.70 -22.55
N LEU A 478 16.33 14.20 -23.66
CA LEU A 478 15.92 12.83 -23.96
C LEU A 478 16.80 11.76 -23.32
N ASP A 479 16.21 10.63 -22.91
CA ASP A 479 16.95 9.44 -22.50
C ASP A 479 16.49 8.20 -23.30
N PRO A 480 17.40 7.49 -23.99
CA PRO A 480 18.81 7.82 -24.22
C PRO A 480 18.99 9.02 -25.18
N ASN A 481 20.05 9.80 -24.96
CA ASN A 481 20.59 10.75 -25.94
C ASN A 481 22.02 10.33 -26.33
N PRO A 482 22.33 10.00 -27.59
CA PRO A 482 21.41 9.98 -28.75
C PRO A 482 20.42 8.81 -28.73
N LEU A 483 19.28 9.00 -29.40
CA LEU A 483 18.26 7.96 -29.65
C LEU A 483 18.38 7.45 -31.09
N THR A 484 18.14 6.16 -31.31
CA THR A 484 18.00 5.56 -32.65
C THR A 484 16.67 4.84 -32.81
N ILE A 485 16.06 4.94 -34.00
CA ILE A 485 14.86 4.19 -34.41
C ILE A 485 15.03 3.62 -35.81
N THR A 486 14.17 2.68 -36.21
CA THR A 486 14.12 2.14 -37.58
C THR A 486 12.73 2.34 -38.18
N VAL A 487 12.69 2.78 -39.45
CA VAL A 487 11.45 3.02 -40.22
C VAL A 487 11.53 2.39 -41.62
N THR A 488 10.37 2.09 -42.19
CA THR A 488 10.18 1.39 -43.48
C THR A 488 8.97 1.96 -44.22
N LYS A 489 9.07 2.11 -45.53
CA LYS A 489 7.96 2.57 -46.39
C LYS A 489 7.16 1.35 -46.90
N ASP A 490 5.94 1.17 -46.40
CA ASP A 490 5.04 0.01 -46.64
C ASP A 490 3.80 0.44 -47.45
N SER A 491 3.48 -0.26 -48.54
CA SER A 491 2.39 0.10 -49.47
C SER A 491 1.28 -0.96 -49.60
N SER A 492 1.05 -1.74 -48.54
CA SER A 492 0.21 -2.95 -48.59
C SER A 492 -1.32 -2.77 -48.39
N ASP A 493 -1.77 -1.67 -47.77
CA ASP A 493 -3.14 -1.48 -47.30
C ASP A 493 -4.18 -1.11 -48.39
N LYS A 494 -5.43 -1.60 -48.21
CA LYS A 494 -6.56 -1.58 -49.17
C LYS A 494 -7.96 -1.66 -48.51
N THR A 495 -8.11 -1.51 -47.19
CA THR A 495 -9.45 -1.43 -46.57
C THR A 495 -10.07 -0.05 -46.75
N ALA A 496 -11.40 0.05 -46.69
CA ALA A 496 -12.12 1.30 -46.96
C ALA A 496 -13.08 1.65 -45.81
N PRO A 497 -13.17 2.94 -45.42
CA PRO A 497 -13.86 3.36 -44.21
C PRO A 497 -15.36 3.07 -44.21
N THR A 498 -15.91 2.92 -43.01
CA THR A 498 -17.34 2.72 -42.72
C THR A 498 -17.77 3.54 -41.50
N VAL A 499 -19.02 3.99 -41.43
CA VAL A 499 -19.54 4.80 -40.30
C VAL A 499 -19.96 3.91 -39.13
N THR A 500 -19.48 4.25 -37.93
CA THR A 500 -19.75 3.51 -36.69
C THR A 500 -20.72 4.25 -35.76
N SER A 501 -20.67 5.59 -35.65
CA SER A 501 -21.63 6.38 -34.86
C SER A 501 -21.84 7.81 -35.38
N VAL A 502 -22.85 8.49 -34.84
CA VAL A 502 -23.24 9.88 -35.14
C VAL A 502 -23.78 10.49 -33.84
N THR A 503 -23.31 11.68 -33.45
CA THR A 503 -23.54 12.26 -32.11
C THR A 503 -23.87 13.76 -32.16
N PRO A 504 -25.01 14.23 -31.63
CA PRO A 504 -25.33 15.66 -31.54
C PRO A 504 -24.44 16.44 -30.56
N THR A 505 -24.14 17.71 -30.87
CA THR A 505 -23.42 18.63 -29.95
C THR A 505 -24.11 19.98 -29.71
N SER A 506 -24.80 20.56 -30.71
CA SER A 506 -25.65 21.77 -30.55
C SER A 506 -26.75 21.79 -31.60
N THR A 507 -27.76 22.67 -31.52
CA THR A 507 -28.86 22.70 -32.51
C THR A 507 -28.42 22.93 -33.95
N THR A 508 -27.17 23.31 -34.22
CA THR A 508 -26.55 23.33 -35.55
C THR A 508 -25.39 22.34 -35.75
N THR A 509 -24.94 21.58 -34.76
CA THR A 509 -23.68 20.79 -34.87
C THR A 509 -23.79 19.34 -34.38
N PHE A 510 -23.04 18.44 -35.03
CA PHE A 510 -22.93 17.01 -34.69
C PHE A 510 -21.63 16.40 -35.21
N ASP A 511 -21.23 15.26 -34.63
CA ASP A 511 -20.03 14.49 -35.00
C ASP A 511 -20.41 13.18 -35.72
N ILE A 512 -19.52 12.68 -36.58
CA ILE A 512 -19.59 11.37 -37.26
C ILE A 512 -18.33 10.56 -36.92
N LYS A 513 -18.45 9.29 -36.52
CA LYS A 513 -17.34 8.38 -36.19
C LYS A 513 -17.23 7.25 -37.22
N LEU A 514 -16.01 6.82 -37.53
CA LEU A 514 -15.67 5.88 -38.61
C LEU A 514 -14.92 4.62 -38.09
N SER A 515 -14.65 3.65 -38.97
CA SER A 515 -13.89 2.42 -38.69
C SER A 515 -12.37 2.58 -38.76
N GLU A 516 -11.90 3.45 -39.65
CA GLU A 516 -10.49 3.80 -39.82
C GLU A 516 -10.33 5.28 -40.15
N LYS A 517 -9.08 5.75 -40.25
CA LYS A 517 -8.74 7.18 -40.35
C LYS A 517 -9.07 7.72 -41.74
N VAL A 518 -9.67 8.91 -41.81
CA VAL A 518 -9.93 9.64 -43.05
C VAL A 518 -9.04 10.86 -43.21
N LYS A 519 -8.57 11.06 -44.43
CA LYS A 519 -7.63 12.10 -44.87
C LYS A 519 -8.32 13.22 -45.66
N VAL A 520 -9.44 12.90 -46.29
CA VAL A 520 -10.22 13.83 -47.14
C VAL A 520 -11.69 13.77 -46.74
N VAL A 521 -12.34 14.93 -46.67
CA VAL A 521 -13.77 15.11 -46.48
C VAL A 521 -14.31 16.11 -47.50
N ASN A 522 -15.46 15.83 -48.11
CA ASN A 522 -16.24 16.79 -48.90
C ASN A 522 -17.56 17.12 -48.19
N ALA A 523 -17.60 18.29 -47.57
CA ALA A 523 -18.80 18.81 -46.88
C ALA A 523 -20.04 18.86 -47.79
N THR A 524 -19.89 19.11 -49.10
CA THR A 524 -21.05 19.24 -50.01
C THR A 524 -21.82 17.93 -50.20
N ASP A 525 -21.15 16.79 -50.02
CA ASP A 525 -21.69 15.43 -50.16
C ASP A 525 -22.25 14.83 -48.85
N ILE A 526 -22.15 15.58 -47.74
CA ILE A 526 -22.75 15.28 -46.44
C ILE A 526 -23.99 16.17 -46.28
N LYS A 527 -25.11 15.61 -45.81
CA LYS A 527 -26.40 16.32 -45.75
C LYS A 527 -27.15 16.03 -44.45
N LEU A 528 -27.86 17.02 -43.93
CA LEU A 528 -28.86 16.86 -42.89
C LEU A 528 -30.25 17.12 -43.50
N ASP A 529 -31.12 16.13 -43.35
CA ASP A 529 -32.31 15.84 -44.15
C ASP A 529 -32.04 15.97 -45.66
N THR A 530 -32.42 17.08 -46.29
CA THR A 530 -32.18 17.33 -47.73
C THR A 530 -31.08 18.35 -48.02
N THR A 531 -30.54 19.00 -46.98
CA THR A 531 -29.68 20.19 -47.09
C THR A 531 -28.22 19.82 -46.84
N SER A 532 -27.30 20.24 -47.71
CA SER A 532 -25.86 20.07 -47.46
C SER A 532 -25.40 20.88 -46.24
N VAL A 533 -24.40 20.35 -45.54
CA VAL A 533 -23.82 20.95 -44.33
C VAL A 533 -22.94 22.17 -44.68
N THR A 534 -22.86 23.16 -43.79
CA THR A 534 -22.04 24.37 -44.00
C THR A 534 -20.55 24.10 -43.85
N SER A 535 -20.19 23.19 -42.94
CA SER A 535 -18.82 22.71 -42.75
C SER A 535 -18.81 21.22 -42.39
N ALA A 536 -17.72 20.55 -42.75
CA ALA A 536 -17.38 19.21 -42.28
C ALA A 536 -15.86 19.09 -42.22
N GLU A 537 -15.31 18.88 -41.02
CA GLU A 537 -13.87 18.89 -40.76
C GLU A 537 -13.45 17.65 -39.97
N VAL A 538 -12.32 17.04 -40.32
CA VAL A 538 -11.78 15.87 -39.62
C VAL A 538 -11.22 16.31 -38.26
N ASP A 539 -11.56 15.59 -37.18
CA ASP A 539 -11.04 15.87 -35.83
C ASP A 539 -9.50 15.73 -35.83
N ALA A 540 -8.81 16.81 -35.46
CA ALA A 540 -7.35 16.89 -35.47
C ALA A 540 -6.65 15.94 -34.47
N ASN A 541 -7.39 15.41 -33.48
CA ASN A 541 -6.89 14.50 -32.46
C ASN A 541 -7.25 13.04 -32.78
N ASP A 542 -8.42 12.82 -33.39
CA ASP A 542 -8.92 11.50 -33.77
C ASP A 542 -9.44 11.52 -35.22
N PRO A 543 -8.57 11.29 -36.23
CA PRO A 543 -8.96 11.31 -37.65
C PRO A 543 -9.96 10.24 -38.09
N THR A 544 -10.56 9.48 -37.16
CA THR A 544 -11.77 8.67 -37.42
C THR A 544 -13.06 9.42 -37.09
N ILE A 545 -12.98 10.67 -36.62
CA ILE A 545 -14.11 11.57 -36.34
C ILE A 545 -14.15 12.70 -37.36
N VAL A 546 -15.36 13.12 -37.73
CA VAL A 546 -15.63 14.33 -38.52
C VAL A 546 -16.66 15.18 -37.77
N HIS A 547 -16.29 16.42 -37.43
CA HIS A 547 -17.18 17.44 -36.91
C HIS A 547 -17.98 18.07 -38.06
N VAL A 548 -19.27 18.34 -37.85
CA VAL A 548 -20.18 18.78 -38.91
C VAL A 548 -21.14 19.86 -38.42
N GLU A 549 -21.30 20.93 -39.20
CA GLU A 549 -22.26 22.01 -38.95
C GLU A 549 -23.38 22.01 -40.01
N ALA A 550 -24.63 21.95 -39.58
CA ALA A 550 -25.80 22.05 -40.42
C ALA A 550 -26.16 23.52 -40.72
N ALA A 551 -26.53 23.81 -41.97
CA ALA A 551 -26.81 25.14 -42.47
C ALA A 551 -27.98 25.90 -41.79
N THR A 552 -28.79 25.21 -40.97
CA THR A 552 -29.90 25.80 -40.22
C THR A 552 -30.07 25.07 -38.88
N ALA A 553 -30.40 25.81 -37.82
CA ALA A 553 -30.71 25.22 -36.52
C ALA A 553 -31.91 24.27 -36.61
N VAL A 554 -31.74 23.03 -36.13
CA VAL A 554 -32.78 22.01 -36.17
C VAL A 554 -33.86 22.35 -35.14
N ALA A 555 -35.02 22.80 -35.63
CA ALA A 555 -36.14 23.26 -34.80
C ALA A 555 -37.01 22.13 -34.21
N ALA A 556 -36.62 20.87 -34.41
CA ALA A 556 -37.32 19.69 -33.94
C ALA A 556 -36.34 18.66 -33.37
N ASP A 557 -36.83 17.78 -32.51
CA ASP A 557 -36.03 16.83 -31.74
C ASP A 557 -35.45 15.64 -32.55
N LEU A 558 -35.53 15.66 -33.89
CA LEU A 558 -35.05 14.62 -34.81
C LEU A 558 -34.72 15.23 -36.20
N ALA A 559 -33.55 14.89 -36.79
CA ALA A 559 -33.16 15.23 -38.17
C ALA A 559 -32.20 14.18 -38.78
N THR A 560 -32.21 13.99 -40.11
CA THR A 560 -31.63 12.81 -40.80
C THR A 560 -30.29 13.04 -41.50
N LEU A 561 -29.19 12.46 -41.03
CA LEU A 561 -27.89 12.46 -41.74
C LEU A 561 -27.94 11.61 -43.01
N THR A 562 -27.29 12.06 -44.08
CA THR A 562 -26.91 11.29 -45.28
C THR A 562 -25.46 11.58 -45.68
N ILE A 563 -24.71 10.56 -46.11
CA ILE A 563 -23.33 10.68 -46.64
C ILE A 563 -23.27 9.95 -47.99
N THR A 564 -22.70 10.61 -49.00
CA THR A 564 -22.53 10.04 -50.35
C THR A 564 -21.27 9.18 -50.44
N ALA A 565 -21.24 8.17 -51.31
CA ALA A 565 -20.03 7.37 -51.54
C ALA A 565 -18.90 8.26 -52.10
N GLY A 566 -17.68 8.11 -51.58
CA GLY A 566 -16.54 8.98 -51.91
C GLY A 566 -16.50 10.33 -51.18
N ALA A 567 -17.51 10.69 -50.37
CA ALA A 567 -17.50 11.93 -49.58
C ALA A 567 -16.39 11.96 -48.51
N LEU A 568 -15.83 10.80 -48.17
CA LEU A 568 -14.72 10.60 -47.25
C LEU A 568 -13.74 9.60 -47.87
N THR A 569 -12.43 9.80 -47.69
CA THR A 569 -11.37 8.92 -48.20
C THR A 569 -10.29 8.71 -47.13
N ASP A 570 -9.77 7.50 -47.00
CA ASP A 570 -8.71 7.17 -46.04
C ASP A 570 -7.30 7.62 -46.46
N TYR A 571 -6.31 7.26 -45.63
CA TYR A 571 -4.90 7.59 -45.79
C TYR A 571 -4.16 6.77 -46.86
N SER A 572 -4.65 5.56 -47.14
CA SER A 572 -4.22 4.68 -48.24
C SER A 572 -4.91 5.00 -49.57
N ASN A 573 -5.86 5.94 -49.54
CA ASN A 573 -6.68 6.51 -50.61
C ASN A 573 -7.90 5.67 -51.04
N ASN A 574 -8.44 4.81 -50.17
CA ASN A 574 -9.69 4.09 -50.45
C ASN A 574 -10.93 4.93 -50.02
N PRO A 575 -12.01 4.99 -50.83
CA PRO A 575 -13.17 5.85 -50.58
C PRO A 575 -14.27 5.16 -49.76
N ILE A 576 -15.01 5.95 -48.96
CA ILE A 576 -16.16 5.50 -48.18
C ILE A 576 -17.35 5.04 -49.06
N ALA A 577 -18.14 4.08 -48.56
CA ALA A 577 -19.48 3.78 -49.08
C ALA A 577 -20.56 4.75 -48.52
N ALA A 578 -21.73 4.81 -49.16
CA ALA A 578 -22.83 5.70 -48.76
C ALA A 578 -23.55 5.26 -47.46
N TYR A 579 -24.13 6.21 -46.70
CA TYR A 579 -24.67 5.99 -45.34
C TYR A 579 -25.82 6.96 -44.93
N THR A 580 -26.66 6.62 -43.93
CA THR A 580 -27.74 7.49 -43.38
C THR A 580 -28.24 7.14 -41.94
N LYS A 581 -28.66 8.13 -41.10
CA LYS A 581 -29.11 8.00 -39.65
C LYS A 581 -29.85 9.28 -39.09
N VAL A 582 -30.23 9.42 -37.78
CA VAL A 582 -31.05 10.56 -37.18
C VAL A 582 -30.56 11.14 -35.77
N VAL A 583 -30.79 12.44 -35.38
CA VAL A 583 -30.04 13.29 -34.34
C VAL A 583 -30.86 14.38 -33.45
N ASN A 584 -30.43 14.91 -32.23
CA ASN A 584 -31.14 15.91 -31.27
C ASN A 584 -30.28 16.73 -30.18
N PHE A 585 -30.62 17.97 -29.67
CA PHE A 585 -29.71 18.99 -28.98
C PHE A 585 -30.34 20.10 -28.00
N LYS A 586 -29.65 20.70 -26.95
CA LYS A 586 -30.11 21.80 -25.95
C LYS A 586 -28.99 22.66 -25.15
N SER A 587 -29.28 23.68 -24.25
CA SER A 587 -28.35 24.75 -23.65
C SER A 587 -28.69 25.49 -22.25
N ASP A 588 -27.82 26.36 -21.59
CA ASP A 588 -27.99 27.09 -20.23
C ASP A 588 -27.12 28.42 -19.89
N THR A 589 -27.14 29.09 -18.67
CA THR A 589 -26.60 30.51 -18.28
C THR A 589 -26.12 30.87 -16.78
N THR A 590 -25.58 32.09 -16.41
CA THR A 590 -24.97 32.55 -15.06
C THR A 590 -25.05 34.08 -14.56
N ALA A 591 -24.50 34.47 -13.35
CA ALA A 591 -24.30 35.87 -12.75
C ALA A 591 -23.30 35.99 -11.50
N PRO A 592 -22.62 37.15 -11.16
CA PRO A 592 -21.25 37.16 -10.55
C PRO A 592 -21.03 37.43 -9.01
N THR A 593 -19.91 36.93 -8.46
CA THR A 593 -19.43 36.98 -7.03
C THR A 593 -17.88 37.00 -6.86
N VAL A 594 -17.32 37.24 -5.64
CA VAL A 594 -15.87 37.52 -5.41
C VAL A 594 -15.23 37.04 -4.06
N THR A 595 -13.92 36.73 -4.06
CA THR A 595 -13.03 36.43 -2.89
C THR A 595 -11.69 37.21 -2.92
N SER A 596 -10.75 37.05 -1.96
CA SER A 596 -9.41 37.69 -2.01
C SER A 596 -8.24 36.94 -1.34
N SER A 597 -7.00 37.35 -1.68
CA SER A 597 -5.70 36.94 -1.09
C SER A 597 -4.74 38.15 -0.91
N VAL A 598 -3.58 37.95 -0.27
CA VAL A 598 -2.45 38.91 -0.32
C VAL A 598 -1.15 38.22 -0.73
N GLU A 599 -0.42 38.87 -1.65
CA GLU A 599 0.74 38.33 -2.35
C GLU A 599 1.90 39.34 -2.37
N THR A 600 3.14 38.85 -2.52
CA THR A 600 4.35 39.67 -2.62
C THR A 600 5.02 39.45 -3.97
N ILE A 601 5.10 40.50 -4.78
CA ILE A 601 5.54 40.48 -6.17
C ILE A 601 6.61 41.57 -6.33
N ASN A 602 7.82 41.22 -6.77
CA ASN A 602 8.95 42.15 -6.90
C ASN A 602 9.24 42.97 -5.61
N ASN A 603 9.12 42.32 -4.45
CA ASN A 603 9.21 42.92 -3.11
C ASN A 603 8.14 44.00 -2.78
N ILE A 604 7.10 44.14 -3.62
CA ILE A 604 5.92 44.97 -3.39
C ILE A 604 4.75 44.06 -3.04
N LYS A 605 3.91 44.46 -2.07
CA LYS A 605 2.80 43.63 -1.57
C LYS A 605 1.47 44.11 -2.17
N TYR A 606 0.56 43.18 -2.43
CA TYR A 606 -0.71 43.41 -3.14
C TYR A 606 -1.86 42.63 -2.50
N LEU A 607 -3.06 43.22 -2.50
CA LEU A 607 -4.34 42.57 -2.28
C LEU A 607 -4.90 42.13 -3.63
N VAL A 608 -5.28 40.86 -3.79
CA VAL A 608 -5.82 40.32 -5.04
C VAL A 608 -7.26 39.88 -4.82
N LEU A 609 -8.17 40.27 -5.72
CA LEU A 609 -9.62 40.00 -5.66
C LEU A 609 -10.02 39.11 -6.83
N ASN A 610 -10.74 38.00 -6.61
CA ASN A 610 -10.98 36.96 -7.63
C ASN A 610 -12.49 36.66 -7.81
N PHE A 611 -12.95 36.54 -9.07
CA PHE A 611 -14.36 36.47 -9.47
C PHE A 611 -14.74 35.12 -10.09
N ASN A 612 -16.00 34.71 -9.91
CA ASN A 612 -16.54 33.44 -10.42
C ASN A 612 -16.67 33.38 -11.96
N GLU A 613 -16.83 34.53 -12.62
CA GLU A 613 -16.94 34.73 -14.07
C GLU A 613 -16.27 36.06 -14.50
N ASP A 614 -16.24 36.36 -15.81
CA ASP A 614 -15.56 37.54 -16.36
C ASP A 614 -16.14 38.82 -15.75
N THR A 615 -15.31 39.79 -15.34
CA THR A 615 -15.82 41.05 -14.79
C THR A 615 -15.16 42.31 -15.35
N THR A 616 -15.92 43.41 -15.48
CA THR A 616 -15.35 44.73 -15.78
C THR A 616 -15.33 45.61 -14.53
N ILE A 617 -14.12 46.07 -14.14
CA ILE A 617 -13.91 47.07 -13.07
C ILE A 617 -14.71 48.35 -13.35
N VAL A 618 -15.31 48.92 -12.31
CA VAL A 618 -15.89 50.26 -12.30
C VAL A 618 -14.97 51.22 -11.53
N ASP A 619 -14.47 52.25 -12.21
CA ASP A 619 -13.47 53.21 -11.70
C ASP A 619 -14.03 54.11 -10.57
N GLY A 620 -13.18 54.57 -9.65
CA GLY A 620 -13.55 55.51 -8.56
C GLY A 620 -14.28 54.90 -7.37
N LYS A 621 -14.53 53.59 -7.39
CA LYS A 621 -15.14 52.79 -6.31
C LYS A 621 -14.11 52.40 -5.23
N LYS A 622 -14.56 51.91 -4.07
CA LYS A 622 -13.70 51.67 -2.89
C LYS A 622 -13.41 50.21 -2.54
N VAL A 623 -12.23 50.02 -1.93
CA VAL A 623 -11.84 48.84 -1.14
C VAL A 623 -11.27 49.31 0.20
N THR A 624 -11.83 48.82 1.30
CA THR A 624 -11.43 49.22 2.66
C THR A 624 -10.63 48.11 3.33
N LEU A 625 -9.47 48.47 3.89
CA LEU A 625 -8.61 47.62 4.72
C LEU A 625 -8.80 47.99 6.19
N THR A 626 -8.83 47.00 7.08
CA THR A 626 -8.90 47.23 8.54
C THR A 626 -8.01 46.25 9.29
N TYR A 627 -7.19 46.71 10.23
CA TYR A 627 -6.41 45.83 11.11
C TYR A 627 -6.50 46.27 12.57
N LYS A 628 -5.97 45.46 13.48
CA LYS A 628 -5.74 45.89 14.86
C LYS A 628 -4.29 46.34 15.03
N ASN A 629 -4.10 47.54 15.56
CA ASN A 629 -2.76 48.04 15.91
C ASN A 629 -2.24 47.34 17.19
N SER A 630 -0.99 47.65 17.58
CA SER A 630 -0.35 47.08 18.78
C SER A 630 -1.01 47.44 20.12
N ALA A 631 -1.96 48.37 20.14
CA ALA A 631 -2.81 48.70 21.30
C ALA A 631 -4.17 47.96 21.28
N GLY A 632 -4.46 47.19 20.22
CA GLY A 632 -5.70 46.44 20.03
C GLY A 632 -6.83 47.21 19.34
N GLU A 633 -6.60 48.48 19.00
CA GLU A 633 -7.58 49.37 18.36
C GLU A 633 -7.76 49.01 16.88
N LYS A 634 -9.00 49.02 16.36
CA LYS A 634 -9.24 48.87 14.91
C LYS A 634 -8.84 50.15 14.18
N VAL A 635 -7.90 50.03 13.25
CA VAL A 635 -7.46 51.09 12.33
C VAL A 635 -7.85 50.70 10.92
N SER A 636 -8.57 51.59 10.22
CA SER A 636 -9.07 51.37 8.86
C SER A 636 -8.45 52.36 7.87
N SER A 637 -8.35 51.96 6.60
CA SER A 637 -7.86 52.80 5.50
C SER A 637 -8.55 52.42 4.19
N ASP A 638 -9.02 53.41 3.44
CA ASP A 638 -9.63 53.21 2.13
C ASP A 638 -8.58 53.27 1.02
N ILE A 639 -8.66 52.34 0.08
CA ILE A 639 -8.03 52.43 -1.23
C ILE A 639 -9.14 52.69 -2.26
N THR A 640 -9.10 53.85 -2.90
CA THR A 640 -9.92 54.13 -4.08
C THR A 640 -9.34 53.39 -5.28
N VAL A 641 -10.16 52.61 -5.98
CA VAL A 641 -9.82 51.85 -7.19
C VAL A 641 -9.65 52.82 -8.36
N ALA A 642 -8.43 52.91 -8.89
CA ALA A 642 -8.09 53.71 -10.06
C ALA A 642 -7.43 52.87 -11.16
N THR A 643 -8.01 52.96 -12.35
CA THR A 643 -7.61 52.24 -13.58
C THR A 643 -6.87 53.13 -14.59
N THR A 644 -6.74 54.42 -14.31
CA THR A 644 -6.02 55.41 -15.14
C THR A 644 -5.04 56.23 -14.30
N GLY A 645 -4.11 56.94 -14.95
CA GLY A 645 -3.04 57.68 -14.27
C GLY A 645 -1.87 56.78 -13.86
N THR A 646 -1.50 56.77 -12.58
CA THR A 646 -0.60 55.78 -11.99
C THR A 646 -1.46 54.70 -11.31
N PRO A 647 -1.81 53.59 -12.00
CA PRO A 647 -2.82 52.66 -11.53
C PRO A 647 -2.36 51.94 -10.25
N ASN A 648 -3.09 52.17 -9.16
CA ASN A 648 -2.98 51.37 -7.94
C ASN A 648 -3.77 50.05 -8.05
N THR A 649 -4.63 49.92 -9.07
CA THR A 649 -5.42 48.72 -9.37
C THR A 649 -5.31 48.30 -10.82
N SER A 650 -5.25 47.00 -11.08
CA SER A 650 -5.16 46.42 -12.42
C SER A 650 -5.63 44.97 -12.43
N TYR A 651 -6.07 44.44 -13.57
CA TYR A 651 -6.38 43.02 -13.68
C TYR A 651 -5.12 42.18 -13.42
N TYR A 652 -5.29 41.08 -12.68
CA TYR A 652 -4.21 40.16 -12.37
C TYR A 652 -4.27 39.00 -13.36
N ASN A 653 -3.39 39.07 -14.37
CA ASN A 653 -3.60 38.54 -15.72
C ASN A 653 -4.80 39.19 -16.44
N ASN A 654 -4.59 39.61 -17.69
CA ASN A 654 -5.45 40.61 -18.34
C ASN A 654 -6.56 40.00 -19.22
N ASP A 655 -6.51 38.69 -19.50
CA ASP A 655 -7.23 38.10 -20.63
C ASP A 655 -8.66 37.63 -20.30
N THR A 656 -8.98 37.36 -19.03
CA THR A 656 -10.33 36.93 -18.60
C THR A 656 -11.00 37.91 -17.64
N LYS A 657 -10.27 38.91 -17.16
CA LYS A 657 -10.73 39.92 -16.18
C LYS A 657 -11.40 39.35 -14.91
N LYS A 658 -11.07 38.10 -14.53
CA LYS A 658 -11.60 37.45 -13.32
C LYS A 658 -10.78 37.71 -12.07
N ALA A 659 -9.73 38.52 -12.14
CA ALA A 659 -8.90 38.84 -10.99
C ALA A 659 -8.39 40.29 -11.06
N VAL A 660 -8.28 40.96 -9.91
CA VAL A 660 -7.79 42.35 -9.80
C VAL A 660 -6.84 42.47 -8.63
N LYS A 661 -5.63 42.95 -8.88
CA LYS A 661 -4.64 43.29 -7.85
C LYS A 661 -4.70 44.78 -7.49
N ILE A 662 -4.47 45.05 -6.21
CA ILE A 662 -4.51 46.37 -5.56
C ILE A 662 -3.22 46.53 -4.75
N VAL A 663 -2.50 47.64 -4.93
CA VAL A 663 -1.20 47.89 -4.28
C VAL A 663 -1.33 48.07 -2.75
N LEU A 664 -0.47 47.39 -1.98
CA LEU A 664 -0.33 47.51 -0.51
C LEU A 664 1.04 48.06 -0.06
N THR A 665 1.77 48.77 -0.93
CA THR A 665 3.01 49.47 -0.53
C THR A 665 2.74 50.44 0.61
N GLY A 666 3.59 50.43 1.64
CA GLY A 666 3.48 51.32 2.81
C GLY A 666 2.60 50.78 3.94
N TYR A 667 1.88 49.67 3.74
CA TYR A 667 1.16 48.98 4.82
C TYR A 667 2.11 48.11 5.65
N THR A 668 1.86 48.05 6.96
CA THR A 668 2.72 47.38 7.94
C THR A 668 2.55 45.85 7.93
N ALA A 669 3.56 45.11 8.41
CA ALA A 669 3.48 43.67 8.57
C ALA A 669 2.45 43.28 9.66
N ALA A 670 1.22 42.97 9.23
CA ALA A 670 0.08 42.67 10.08
C ALA A 670 -0.93 41.75 9.35
N SER A 671 -2.03 41.42 10.02
CA SER A 671 -3.21 40.78 9.40
C SER A 671 -4.33 41.81 9.26
N TYR A 672 -4.92 41.92 8.06
CA TYR A 672 -6.01 42.87 7.75
C TYR A 672 -7.31 42.12 7.41
N ASP A 673 -8.44 42.65 7.87
CA ASP A 673 -9.81 42.45 7.35
C ASP A 673 -10.02 43.32 6.09
N VAL A 674 -10.83 42.88 5.12
CA VAL A 674 -11.05 43.55 3.83
C VAL A 674 -12.54 43.62 3.45
N THR A 675 -12.97 44.74 2.85
CA THR A 675 -14.34 45.02 2.37
C THR A 675 -14.34 45.64 0.97
N LEU A 676 -15.30 45.24 0.12
CA LEU A 676 -15.46 45.64 -1.29
C LEU A 676 -16.84 46.27 -1.55
N GLU A 677 -16.88 47.40 -2.26
CA GLU A 677 -18.13 48.12 -2.57
C GLU A 677 -19.02 47.39 -3.60
N ALA A 678 -20.34 47.59 -3.50
CA ALA A 678 -21.31 47.10 -4.50
C ALA A 678 -21.18 47.81 -5.86
N GLY A 679 -21.37 47.06 -6.95
CA GLY A 679 -21.28 47.59 -8.31
C GLY A 679 -19.88 48.05 -8.72
N LEU A 680 -18.84 47.50 -8.08
CA LEU A 680 -17.43 47.65 -8.45
C LEU A 680 -17.08 46.76 -9.68
N PHE A 681 -17.92 45.77 -10.01
CA PHE A 681 -17.71 44.72 -11.02
C PHE A 681 -19.01 44.25 -11.73
N LYS A 682 -18.93 43.85 -13.01
CA LYS A 682 -20.06 43.33 -13.82
C LYS A 682 -19.69 42.34 -14.94
N ASP A 683 -20.57 41.42 -15.31
CA ASP A 683 -20.33 40.32 -16.26
C ASP A 683 -20.67 40.59 -17.75
N ASN A 684 -20.48 39.56 -18.60
CA ASN A 684 -20.71 39.58 -20.05
C ASN A 684 -22.19 39.50 -20.49
N PHE A 685 -23.09 38.97 -19.63
CA PHE A 685 -24.55 39.06 -19.79
C PHE A 685 -25.14 40.33 -19.12
N ASN A 686 -24.28 41.16 -18.53
CA ASN A 686 -24.51 42.43 -17.81
C ASN A 686 -25.07 42.35 -16.38
N ASN A 687 -24.93 41.24 -15.66
CA ASN A 687 -25.25 41.21 -14.22
C ASN A 687 -24.11 41.82 -13.38
N VAL A 688 -24.40 42.29 -12.15
CA VAL A 688 -23.48 43.12 -11.33
C VAL A 688 -23.20 42.54 -9.94
N ASN A 689 -22.02 42.82 -9.38
CA ASN A 689 -21.65 42.34 -8.03
C ASN A 689 -22.39 43.07 -6.90
N LYS A 690 -22.63 42.35 -5.81
CA LYS A 690 -23.07 42.91 -4.52
C LYS A 690 -21.87 43.26 -3.64
N GLU A 691 -22.09 44.04 -2.58
CA GLU A 691 -21.09 44.36 -1.55
C GLU A 691 -20.54 43.06 -0.91
N VAL A 692 -19.24 43.02 -0.61
CA VAL A 692 -18.59 41.84 -0.01
C VAL A 692 -17.72 42.24 1.18
N THR A 693 -17.86 41.48 2.27
CA THR A 693 -17.15 41.66 3.55
C THR A 693 -16.60 40.31 4.04
N GLY A 694 -15.68 40.32 4.99
CA GLY A 694 -15.15 39.09 5.63
C GLY A 694 -13.92 38.48 4.93
N LEU A 695 -13.22 39.27 4.12
CA LEU A 695 -12.02 38.89 3.39
C LEU A 695 -10.74 39.26 4.19
N THR A 696 -9.58 38.61 3.94
CA THR A 696 -8.36 38.78 4.79
C THR A 696 -7.01 38.77 4.05
N ALA A 697 -5.93 39.20 4.75
CA ALA A 697 -4.64 39.63 4.16
C ALA A 697 -3.44 39.60 5.16
N VAL A 698 -2.25 39.04 4.84
CA VAL A 698 -1.08 38.82 5.78
C VAL A 698 0.32 39.02 5.12
N LEU A 699 1.40 39.41 5.87
CA LEU A 699 2.70 39.89 5.34
C LEU A 699 3.99 39.43 6.13
N SER A 700 5.13 39.00 5.49
CA SER A 700 6.39 38.45 6.13
C SER A 700 7.80 38.83 5.48
N SER A 701 8.95 38.14 5.80
CA SER A 701 10.39 38.51 5.44
C SER A 701 11.49 37.37 5.47
N ASP A 702 12.69 37.52 4.82
CA ASP A 702 13.61 36.43 4.31
C ASP A 702 15.19 36.50 4.58
N THR A 703 16.01 35.55 4.03
CA THR A 703 17.52 35.41 4.18
C THR A 703 18.31 34.93 2.89
N VAL A 704 19.57 34.41 2.93
CA VAL A 704 20.57 34.36 1.78
C VAL A 704 21.44 33.07 1.65
N GLN A 705 21.77 32.59 0.41
CA GLN A 705 22.62 31.40 0.07
C GLN A 705 23.57 31.57 -1.18
N GLN A 706 24.21 30.48 -1.66
CA GLN A 706 25.10 30.37 -2.85
C GLN A 706 24.36 29.98 -4.16
N SER A 707 24.83 30.46 -5.32
CA SER A 707 24.24 30.12 -6.64
C SER A 707 25.23 30.07 -7.82
N ILE A 708 24.77 29.55 -8.97
CA ILE A 708 25.42 29.63 -10.30
C ILE A 708 25.27 31.03 -10.88
N LYS A 709 26.28 31.53 -11.60
CA LYS A 709 26.26 32.84 -12.26
C LYS A 709 25.75 32.71 -13.70
N THR A 710 24.43 32.59 -13.85
CA THR A 710 23.75 32.45 -15.15
C THR A 710 23.90 33.66 -16.08
N THR A 711 24.46 34.78 -15.62
CA THR A 711 24.79 35.94 -16.47
C THR A 711 26.07 35.76 -17.31
N GLU A 712 26.82 34.66 -17.12
CA GLU A 712 27.89 34.22 -18.03
C GLU A 712 27.33 33.18 -19.00
N ASP A 713 27.53 33.35 -20.31
CA ASP A 713 26.97 32.54 -21.42
C ASP A 713 25.44 32.26 -21.40
N GLY A 714 24.69 32.83 -20.46
CA GLY A 714 23.23 32.72 -20.33
C GLY A 714 22.75 31.53 -19.48
N ASN A 715 23.59 30.49 -19.33
CA ASN A 715 23.35 29.30 -18.51
C ASN A 715 24.41 29.12 -17.39
N GLY A 716 25.44 29.96 -17.31
CA GLY A 716 26.55 29.82 -16.37
C GLY A 716 27.53 28.69 -16.68
N ILE A 717 27.43 28.08 -17.88
CA ILE A 717 28.32 27.05 -18.43
C ILE A 717 28.88 27.58 -19.75
N LYS A 718 30.09 27.18 -20.15
CA LYS A 718 30.69 27.60 -21.41
C LYS A 718 31.56 26.51 -22.00
N ARG A 719 31.31 26.10 -23.25
CA ARG A 719 32.29 25.33 -24.03
C ARG A 719 33.53 26.17 -24.35
N ILE A 720 34.70 25.62 -24.07
CA ILE A 720 36.00 26.19 -24.42
C ILE A 720 36.54 25.51 -25.69
N ASP A 721 36.49 24.18 -25.75
CA ASP A 721 36.89 23.33 -26.87
C ASP A 721 36.10 22.00 -26.87
N SER A 722 36.42 21.03 -27.74
CA SER A 722 35.73 19.72 -27.81
C SER A 722 35.89 18.86 -26.54
N ASN A 723 36.84 19.18 -25.68
CA ASN A 723 37.16 18.43 -24.46
C ASN A 723 37.03 19.26 -23.17
N THR A 724 36.65 20.54 -23.23
CA THR A 724 36.69 21.44 -22.05
C THR A 724 35.44 22.30 -21.92
N LEU A 725 34.80 22.22 -20.75
CA LEU A 725 33.73 23.12 -20.30
C LEU A 725 34.19 24.00 -19.13
N ARG A 726 33.54 25.16 -18.92
CA ARG A 726 33.77 26.07 -17.80
C ARG A 726 32.47 26.42 -17.09
N VAL A 727 32.44 26.36 -15.76
CA VAL A 727 31.27 26.60 -14.89
C VAL A 727 31.49 27.88 -14.08
N TYR A 728 30.50 28.76 -13.96
CA TYR A 728 30.61 30.06 -13.28
C TYR A 728 29.69 30.19 -12.04
N PHE A 729 30.19 30.82 -10.98
CA PHE A 729 29.51 30.92 -9.67
C PHE A 729 29.42 32.36 -9.14
N THR A 730 28.47 32.63 -8.23
CA THR A 730 28.17 34.01 -7.75
C THR A 730 28.94 34.45 -6.50
N LYS A 731 29.69 33.55 -5.84
CA LYS A 731 30.41 33.76 -4.57
C LYS A 731 31.75 33.00 -4.57
N PRO A 732 32.71 33.35 -3.69
CA PRO A 732 33.97 32.61 -3.54
C PRO A 732 33.75 31.14 -3.21
N LEU A 733 34.49 30.27 -3.88
CA LEU A 733 34.36 28.81 -3.80
C LEU A 733 35.15 28.23 -2.63
N ASP A 734 34.60 27.21 -1.99
CA ASP A 734 35.38 26.20 -1.28
C ASP A 734 36.10 25.28 -2.29
N VAL A 735 37.41 25.12 -2.12
CA VAL A 735 38.26 24.41 -3.09
C VAL A 735 37.93 22.93 -3.17
N ALA A 736 37.70 22.27 -2.03
CA ALA A 736 37.48 20.82 -1.99
C ALA A 736 36.18 20.41 -2.70
N SER A 737 35.09 21.18 -2.52
CA SER A 737 33.84 20.93 -3.23
C SER A 737 33.87 21.37 -4.71
N ALA A 738 34.66 22.39 -5.07
CA ALA A 738 34.81 22.84 -6.45
C ALA A 738 35.62 21.87 -7.34
N GLU A 739 36.62 21.15 -6.79
CA GLU A 739 37.48 20.23 -7.56
C GLU A 739 37.01 18.77 -7.50
N THR A 740 35.92 18.49 -6.79
CA THR A 740 35.31 17.15 -6.72
C THR A 740 34.57 16.83 -8.02
N VAL A 741 35.15 16.00 -8.90
CA VAL A 741 34.52 15.58 -10.18
C VAL A 741 33.09 15.05 -10.00
N ALA A 742 32.80 14.34 -8.92
CA ALA A 742 31.46 13.78 -8.63
C ALA A 742 30.37 14.84 -8.36
N ASN A 743 30.72 16.11 -8.17
CA ASN A 743 29.78 17.21 -8.07
C ASN A 743 29.24 17.65 -9.45
N TYR A 744 29.83 17.14 -10.54
CA TYR A 744 29.54 17.48 -11.93
C TYR A 744 29.14 16.22 -12.73
N SER A 745 28.28 16.39 -13.74
CA SER A 745 28.10 15.37 -14.78
C SER A 745 27.70 15.99 -16.12
N VAL A 746 28.03 15.27 -17.20
CA VAL A 746 27.63 15.57 -18.57
C VAL A 746 27.01 14.29 -19.15
N GLN A 747 25.78 14.35 -19.67
CA GLN A 747 25.11 13.17 -20.24
C GLN A 747 25.90 12.62 -21.44
N GLY A 748 26.01 11.29 -21.58
CA GLY A 748 26.70 10.62 -22.69
C GLY A 748 28.24 10.68 -22.65
N ALA A 749 28.81 11.77 -22.13
CA ALA A 749 30.24 11.96 -21.94
C ALA A 749 30.74 11.44 -20.58
N LYS A 750 32.06 11.44 -20.37
CA LYS A 750 32.66 11.30 -19.03
C LYS A 750 33.51 12.53 -18.72
N ILE A 751 33.55 12.91 -17.44
CA ILE A 751 34.47 13.95 -16.94
C ILE A 751 35.72 13.26 -16.39
N ALA A 752 36.88 13.59 -16.95
CA ALA A 752 38.19 13.12 -16.50
C ALA A 752 38.76 13.98 -15.36
N LYS A 753 38.41 15.27 -15.29
CA LYS A 753 38.99 16.23 -14.33
C LYS A 753 38.06 17.43 -14.06
N ALA A 754 38.18 18.03 -12.88
CA ALA A 754 37.58 19.31 -12.51
C ALA A 754 38.64 20.14 -11.74
N GLU A 755 38.85 21.41 -12.12
CA GLU A 755 39.89 22.28 -11.55
C GLU A 755 39.42 23.73 -11.39
N ILE A 756 39.84 24.44 -10.34
CA ILE A 756 39.58 25.88 -10.25
C ILE A 756 40.39 26.65 -11.30
N ASN A 757 39.68 27.25 -12.27
CA ASN A 757 40.24 28.23 -13.19
C ASN A 757 40.40 29.60 -12.50
N LYS A 758 39.40 30.03 -11.72
CA LYS A 758 39.39 31.33 -11.03
C LYS A 758 38.62 31.25 -9.71
N ASN A 759 39.15 31.87 -8.65
CA ASN A 759 38.45 32.00 -7.37
C ASN A 759 38.82 33.31 -6.65
N ASN A 760 38.56 34.46 -7.28
CA ASN A 760 38.80 35.78 -6.65
C ASN A 760 37.79 36.85 -7.09
N SER A 761 37.66 37.92 -6.30
CA SER A 761 36.65 38.96 -6.49
C SER A 761 36.81 39.84 -7.73
N THR A 762 37.99 39.86 -8.34
CA THR A 762 38.33 40.67 -9.52
C THR A 762 38.12 39.88 -10.81
N ASP A 763 38.55 38.62 -10.80
CA ASP A 763 38.53 37.72 -11.96
C ASP A 763 37.24 36.91 -12.10
N GLY A 764 36.52 36.69 -11.00
CA GLY A 764 35.37 35.82 -10.90
C GLY A 764 35.66 34.47 -10.22
N TYR A 765 34.62 33.63 -10.20
CA TYR A 765 34.59 32.33 -9.54
C TYR A 765 34.17 31.28 -10.58
N SER A 766 35.07 30.38 -10.97
CA SER A 766 34.82 29.41 -12.03
C SER A 766 35.71 28.16 -11.98
N VAL A 767 35.15 27.04 -12.41
CA VAL A 767 35.78 25.70 -12.48
C VAL A 767 35.79 25.21 -13.93
N ASP A 768 36.90 24.64 -14.38
CA ASP A 768 37.01 23.98 -15.69
C ASP A 768 36.82 22.47 -15.52
N LEU A 769 36.10 21.85 -16.47
CA LEU A 769 35.80 20.43 -16.53
C LEU A 769 36.40 19.85 -17.81
N THR A 770 37.32 18.90 -17.67
CA THR A 770 37.91 18.18 -18.80
C THR A 770 37.15 16.88 -19.06
N LEU A 771 36.70 16.68 -20.30
CA LEU A 771 36.02 15.46 -20.75
C LEU A 771 37.03 14.38 -21.17
N GLU A 772 36.62 13.11 -21.09
CA GLU A 772 37.40 11.99 -21.62
C GLU A 772 37.25 11.94 -23.16
N ALA A 773 38.37 11.85 -23.88
CA ALA A 773 38.39 11.80 -25.35
C ALA A 773 37.62 10.58 -25.90
N GLY A 774 36.93 10.75 -27.02
CA GLY A 774 36.11 9.72 -27.67
C GLY A 774 34.79 9.38 -26.95
N THR A 775 34.35 10.19 -25.97
CA THR A 775 33.09 9.97 -25.26
C THR A 775 31.93 10.80 -25.80
N VAL A 776 32.17 12.02 -26.30
CA VAL A 776 31.20 12.79 -27.09
C VAL A 776 31.30 12.31 -28.54
N LYS A 777 30.28 11.61 -29.02
CA LYS A 777 30.33 10.91 -30.33
C LYS A 777 29.66 11.65 -31.49
N LEU A 778 28.90 12.69 -31.20
CA LEU A 778 28.12 13.48 -32.17
C LEU A 778 28.05 14.93 -31.66
N ASP A 779 28.04 15.90 -32.58
CA ASP A 779 27.76 17.29 -32.24
C ASP A 779 26.30 17.44 -31.76
N GLY A 780 26.07 18.23 -30.70
CA GLY A 780 24.72 18.51 -30.23
C GLY A 780 24.64 19.05 -28.79
N SER A 781 23.42 19.28 -28.32
CA SER A 781 23.16 19.67 -26.93
C SER A 781 23.22 18.47 -26.00
N TYR A 782 23.93 18.62 -24.88
CA TYR A 782 24.06 17.63 -23.82
C TYR A 782 23.71 18.23 -22.45
N GLU A 783 23.14 17.42 -21.56
CA GLU A 783 22.74 17.84 -20.22
C GLU A 783 23.97 17.97 -19.32
N VAL A 784 24.11 19.11 -18.64
CA VAL A 784 25.19 19.40 -17.68
C VAL A 784 24.58 19.64 -16.30
N LYS A 785 25.12 18.98 -15.27
CA LYS A 785 24.66 19.10 -13.89
C LYS A 785 25.78 19.57 -12.96
N VAL A 786 25.40 20.38 -11.96
CA VAL A 786 26.28 20.91 -10.91
C VAL A 786 25.56 20.80 -9.56
N SER A 787 26.18 20.13 -8.60
CA SER A 787 25.64 19.89 -7.24
C SER A 787 26.76 19.98 -6.20
N GLY A 788 26.45 20.07 -4.91
CA GLY A 788 27.43 19.88 -3.84
C GLY A 788 28.52 20.96 -3.66
N VAL A 789 28.75 21.83 -4.66
CA VAL A 789 29.71 22.96 -4.60
C VAL A 789 29.25 23.98 -3.55
N LYS A 790 30.19 24.54 -2.80
CA LYS A 790 29.94 25.45 -1.68
C LYS A 790 30.59 26.80 -1.84
N ALA A 791 29.95 27.81 -1.24
CA ALA A 791 30.58 29.06 -0.89
C ALA A 791 31.62 28.86 0.23
N LEU A 792 32.58 29.78 0.31
CA LEU A 792 33.63 29.81 1.35
C LEU A 792 33.10 29.92 2.80
N ASN A 793 31.83 30.27 3.00
CA ASN A 793 31.17 30.23 4.32
C ASN A 793 30.64 28.82 4.70
N GLY A 794 30.75 27.83 3.82
CA GLY A 794 30.29 26.44 4.01
C GLY A 794 28.92 26.13 3.41
N GLU A 795 28.15 27.13 2.97
CA GLU A 795 26.81 26.94 2.42
C GLU A 795 26.88 26.44 0.97
N ALA A 796 26.11 25.39 0.67
CA ALA A 796 26.03 24.79 -0.66
C ALA A 796 25.10 25.57 -1.61
N LEU A 797 25.08 25.19 -2.89
CA LEU A 797 23.92 25.46 -3.75
C LEU A 797 22.65 24.89 -3.09
N ALA A 798 21.56 25.67 -3.12
CA ALA A 798 20.26 25.29 -2.55
C ALA A 798 19.70 23.95 -3.09
N SER A 799 20.00 23.63 -4.35
CA SER A 799 19.72 22.33 -4.98
C SER A 799 20.64 22.10 -6.17
N THR A 800 20.62 20.88 -6.73
CA THR A 800 21.33 20.57 -7.99
C THR A 800 20.87 21.48 -9.12
N TYR A 801 21.81 22.24 -9.68
CA TYR A 801 21.64 22.97 -10.93
C TYR A 801 21.74 22.00 -12.10
N THR A 802 20.83 22.13 -13.07
CA THR A 802 20.79 21.36 -14.31
C THR A 802 20.59 22.34 -15.45
N THR A 803 21.32 22.17 -16.54
CA THR A 803 21.17 22.96 -17.76
C THR A 803 21.65 22.16 -18.97
N THR A 804 21.66 22.76 -20.16
CA THR A 804 22.18 22.16 -21.39
C THR A 804 23.31 23.00 -21.97
N GLU A 805 24.30 22.35 -22.57
CA GLU A 805 25.42 22.99 -23.28
C GLU A 805 25.65 22.29 -24.62
N ALA A 806 26.03 23.06 -25.66
CA ALA A 806 26.26 22.52 -27.00
C ALA A 806 27.70 22.03 -27.15
N LEU A 807 27.90 20.72 -27.24
CA LEU A 807 29.21 20.09 -27.42
C LEU A 807 29.51 19.84 -28.90
N LEU A 808 30.80 19.74 -29.20
CA LEU A 808 31.32 19.12 -30.42
C LEU A 808 31.70 17.68 -30.09
N GLU A 809 31.70 16.79 -31.07
CA GLU A 809 32.26 15.45 -30.88
C GLU A 809 33.78 15.51 -30.58
N ASN A 810 34.28 14.50 -29.86
CA ASN A 810 35.67 14.40 -29.44
C ASN A 810 36.35 13.07 -29.82
N VAL A 811 35.91 12.45 -30.91
CA VAL A 811 36.42 11.20 -31.49
C VAL A 811 37.50 11.54 -32.52
N ALA A 812 38.76 11.19 -32.24
CA ALA A 812 39.82 11.40 -33.23
C ALA A 812 39.58 10.58 -34.52
N PRO A 813 39.87 11.16 -35.71
CA PRO A 813 39.59 10.52 -36.99
C PRO A 813 40.46 9.28 -37.19
N VAL A 814 40.05 8.38 -38.08
CA VAL A 814 40.69 7.08 -38.33
C VAL A 814 41.12 6.97 -39.79
N LEU A 815 42.43 6.79 -39.99
CA LEU A 815 43.01 6.42 -41.29
C LEU A 815 42.56 5.01 -41.68
N SER A 816 41.62 4.91 -42.61
CA SER A 816 40.95 3.67 -43.02
C SER A 816 41.66 2.95 -44.17
N LYS A 817 42.41 3.68 -45.02
CA LYS A 817 43.17 3.10 -46.12
C LYS A 817 44.44 3.91 -46.44
N VAL A 818 45.50 3.21 -46.85
CA VAL A 818 46.74 3.78 -47.39
C VAL A 818 47.08 3.01 -48.65
N THR A 819 47.08 3.66 -49.81
CA THR A 819 47.32 3.01 -51.11
C THR A 819 48.29 3.81 -51.96
N LEU A 820 49.24 3.15 -52.62
CA LEU A 820 49.97 3.73 -53.74
C LEU A 820 49.01 3.89 -54.93
N THR A 821 48.81 5.11 -55.40
CA THR A 821 47.83 5.43 -56.47
C THR A 821 48.48 6.02 -57.72
N GLY A 822 49.66 6.60 -57.59
CA GLY A 822 50.57 6.96 -58.67
C GLY A 822 51.99 6.51 -58.29
N GLY A 823 52.92 6.48 -59.24
CA GLY A 823 54.26 5.91 -59.00
C GLY A 823 55.06 6.57 -57.85
N HIS A 824 54.72 7.80 -57.49
CA HIS A 824 55.25 8.54 -56.33
C HIS A 824 54.13 9.21 -55.48
N GLU A 825 52.90 8.72 -55.57
CA GLU A 825 51.72 9.30 -54.89
C GLU A 825 51.01 8.26 -54.02
N ILE A 826 50.86 8.58 -52.73
CA ILE A 826 50.17 7.75 -51.75
C ILE A 826 48.85 8.43 -51.40
N THR A 827 47.72 7.80 -51.74
CA THR A 827 46.39 8.23 -51.28
C THR A 827 46.10 7.68 -49.89
N LEU A 828 45.77 8.60 -49.00
CA LEU A 828 45.26 8.37 -47.65
C LEU A 828 43.74 8.52 -47.67
N THR A 829 43.02 7.53 -47.15
CA THR A 829 41.57 7.60 -46.96
C THR A 829 41.24 7.51 -45.48
N PHE A 830 40.34 8.36 -45.02
CA PHE A 830 39.86 8.45 -43.64
C PHE A 830 38.40 8.02 -43.56
N ASN A 831 37.90 7.74 -42.35
CA ASN A 831 36.47 7.53 -42.09
C ASN A 831 35.66 8.86 -42.20
N GLU A 832 36.28 9.98 -41.87
CA GLU A 832 35.69 11.32 -41.82
C GLU A 832 36.59 12.41 -42.39
N ASP A 833 36.10 13.65 -42.39
CA ASP A 833 36.74 14.77 -43.07
C ASP A 833 37.83 15.40 -42.20
N VAL A 834 39.07 15.39 -42.72
CA VAL A 834 40.26 15.84 -41.98
C VAL A 834 40.72 17.25 -42.36
N LYS A 835 41.43 17.88 -41.42
CA LYS A 835 42.38 18.97 -41.61
C LYS A 835 43.79 18.38 -41.61
N VAL A 836 44.53 18.53 -42.70
CA VAL A 836 45.92 18.07 -42.84
C VAL A 836 46.81 19.22 -43.26
N THR A 837 47.84 19.48 -42.47
CA THR A 837 48.86 20.49 -42.77
C THR A 837 50.01 19.87 -43.58
N ALA A 838 50.67 20.68 -44.41
CA ALA A 838 51.88 20.26 -45.12
C ALA A 838 52.94 19.64 -44.18
N ASN A 839 53.62 18.60 -44.65
CA ASN A 839 54.62 17.82 -43.91
C ASN A 839 54.11 17.04 -42.68
N ALA A 840 52.80 16.79 -42.56
CA ALA A 840 52.24 15.98 -41.47
C ALA A 840 52.72 14.51 -41.40
N PHE A 841 53.37 13.98 -42.44
CA PHE A 841 53.75 12.58 -42.56
C PHE A 841 55.21 12.34 -42.93
N ASP A 842 55.82 11.37 -42.25
CA ASP A 842 57.08 10.73 -42.64
C ASP A 842 56.80 9.47 -43.47
N VAL A 843 57.61 9.23 -44.51
CA VAL A 843 57.59 8.03 -45.34
C VAL A 843 58.84 7.18 -45.06
N TYR A 844 58.68 5.87 -45.09
CA TYR A 844 59.75 4.90 -44.83
C TYR A 844 59.78 3.83 -45.93
N VAL A 845 61.00 3.39 -46.28
CA VAL A 845 61.25 2.28 -47.21
C VAL A 845 62.08 1.23 -46.48
N GLY A 846 61.61 -0.02 -46.40
CA GLY A 846 62.30 -1.08 -45.63
C GLY A 846 62.55 -0.71 -44.17
N GLY A 847 61.65 0.07 -43.56
CA GLY A 847 61.80 0.61 -42.20
C GLY A 847 62.76 1.79 -42.04
N THR A 848 63.45 2.22 -43.10
CA THR A 848 64.35 3.39 -43.08
C THR A 848 63.60 4.64 -43.52
N LYS A 849 63.69 5.73 -42.74
CA LYS A 849 63.04 7.02 -43.09
C LYS A 849 63.59 7.56 -44.41
N LEU A 850 62.71 7.86 -45.35
CA LEU A 850 63.04 8.44 -46.64
C LEU A 850 63.29 9.94 -46.48
N VAL A 851 64.56 10.35 -46.56
CA VAL A 851 64.99 11.76 -46.44
C VAL A 851 64.96 12.43 -47.82
N THR A 852 63.74 12.57 -48.35
CA THR A 852 63.43 13.30 -49.59
C THR A 852 63.08 14.76 -49.30
N ALA A 853 63.44 15.67 -50.21
CA ALA A 853 63.27 17.11 -50.01
C ALA A 853 61.80 17.60 -50.03
N THR A 854 60.88 16.80 -50.56
CA THR A 854 59.45 17.10 -50.68
C THR A 854 58.61 15.87 -50.35
N ASN A 855 58.31 15.66 -49.06
CA ASN A 855 57.26 14.74 -48.61
C ASN A 855 56.00 15.57 -48.34
N SER A 856 55.31 15.95 -49.41
CA SER A 856 54.34 17.04 -49.37
C SER A 856 52.92 16.53 -49.54
N VAL A 857 52.13 16.69 -48.48
CA VAL A 857 50.68 16.82 -48.57
C VAL A 857 50.37 18.27 -48.96
N VAL A 858 49.51 18.48 -49.95
CA VAL A 858 48.88 19.79 -50.17
C VAL A 858 47.89 20.02 -49.04
N SER A 859 48.02 21.13 -48.30
CA SER A 859 47.17 21.41 -47.13
C SER A 859 45.69 21.27 -47.48
N ALA A 860 45.00 20.37 -46.79
CA ALA A 860 43.66 19.92 -47.14
C ALA A 860 42.73 20.02 -45.92
N THR A 861 41.51 20.52 -46.14
CA THR A 861 40.51 20.74 -45.09
C THR A 861 39.16 20.30 -45.62
N GLY A 862 38.41 19.50 -44.85
CA GLY A 862 37.06 19.08 -45.24
C GLY A 862 37.07 17.99 -46.32
N THR A 863 37.96 17.01 -46.21
CA THR A 863 38.04 15.87 -47.14
C THR A 863 38.40 14.57 -46.44
N LYS A 864 37.77 13.46 -46.85
CA LYS A 864 38.12 12.09 -46.46
C LYS A 864 39.27 11.49 -47.25
N SER A 865 39.76 12.17 -48.29
CA SER A 865 40.80 11.69 -49.19
C SER A 865 41.90 12.73 -49.37
N VAL A 866 43.15 12.34 -49.10
CA VAL A 866 44.32 13.21 -49.10
C VAL A 866 45.46 12.52 -49.83
N VAL A 867 46.12 13.22 -50.76
CA VAL A 867 47.28 12.69 -51.49
C VAL A 867 48.57 13.20 -50.85
N LEU A 868 49.47 12.28 -50.56
CA LEU A 868 50.85 12.53 -50.15
C LEU A 868 51.77 12.26 -51.35
N THR A 869 52.36 13.32 -51.90
CA THR A 869 53.34 13.24 -52.98
C THR A 869 54.75 13.08 -52.40
N VAL A 870 55.51 12.10 -52.88
CA VAL A 870 56.80 11.69 -52.30
C VAL A 870 57.94 11.89 -53.29
N GLY A 871 58.61 13.05 -53.20
CA GLY A 871 59.63 13.45 -54.17
C GLY A 871 59.01 13.84 -55.52
N SER A 872 59.69 13.50 -56.61
CA SER A 872 59.26 13.81 -57.99
C SER A 872 59.64 12.69 -58.99
N THR A 873 59.80 11.46 -58.49
CA THR A 873 60.29 10.30 -59.24
C THR A 873 59.69 9.04 -58.64
N ASP A 874 59.20 8.14 -59.48
CA ASP A 874 58.49 6.93 -59.04
C ASP A 874 59.35 6.01 -58.16
N PHE A 875 58.71 5.33 -57.20
CA PHE A 875 59.35 4.30 -56.39
C PHE A 875 59.86 3.17 -57.28
N THR A 876 61.16 2.89 -57.20
CA THR A 876 61.76 1.77 -57.94
C THR A 876 61.24 0.42 -57.43
N ALA A 877 61.26 -0.60 -58.28
CA ALA A 877 60.85 -1.96 -57.92
C ALA A 877 61.57 -2.52 -56.66
N ALA A 878 62.81 -2.07 -56.39
CA ALA A 878 63.53 -2.43 -55.18
C ALA A 878 62.98 -1.74 -53.91
N GLN A 879 62.53 -0.48 -54.00
CA GLN A 879 61.88 0.22 -52.90
C GLN A 879 60.48 -0.34 -52.62
N LEU A 880 59.74 -0.67 -53.67
CA LEU A 880 58.45 -1.36 -53.57
C LEU A 880 58.61 -2.73 -52.88
N ALA A 881 59.53 -3.57 -53.37
CA ALA A 881 59.82 -4.88 -52.78
C ALA A 881 60.37 -4.83 -51.34
N ALA A 882 61.01 -3.73 -50.94
CA ALA A 882 61.44 -3.50 -49.56
C ALA A 882 60.28 -3.11 -48.61
N GLY A 883 59.10 -2.80 -49.15
CA GLY A 883 57.93 -2.35 -48.41
C GLY A 883 57.97 -0.85 -48.09
N LEU A 884 56.80 -0.22 -48.19
CA LEU A 884 56.59 1.20 -47.88
C LEU A 884 55.72 1.32 -46.62
N THR A 885 56.09 2.21 -45.69
CA THR A 885 55.22 2.60 -44.57
C THR A 885 55.19 4.12 -44.39
N ILE A 886 54.15 4.62 -43.73
CA ILE A 886 54.01 6.03 -43.34
C ILE A 886 53.79 6.17 -41.83
N LYS A 887 54.06 7.35 -41.27
CA LYS A 887 53.79 7.69 -39.87
C LYS A 887 53.48 9.19 -39.74
N SER A 888 52.58 9.59 -38.85
CA SER A 888 52.38 11.02 -38.54
C SER A 888 53.60 11.60 -37.83
N VAL A 889 54.01 12.82 -38.19
CA VAL A 889 55.10 13.57 -37.57
C VAL A 889 54.65 14.18 -36.23
N ASP A 890 53.54 14.92 -36.26
CA ASP A 890 52.91 15.57 -35.10
C ASP A 890 51.38 15.52 -35.29
N SER A 891 50.65 15.16 -34.24
CA SER A 891 49.18 15.00 -34.29
C SER A 891 48.41 16.33 -34.25
N SER A 892 49.09 17.47 -34.04
CA SER A 892 48.53 18.80 -34.26
C SER A 892 48.50 19.21 -35.75
N LEU A 893 49.20 18.47 -36.63
CA LEU A 893 49.20 18.69 -38.08
C LEU A 893 48.15 17.83 -38.82
N LEU A 894 47.42 16.99 -38.07
CA LEU A 894 46.45 16.01 -38.58
C LEU A 894 45.27 15.90 -37.59
N THR A 895 44.22 16.66 -37.86
CA THR A 895 43.00 16.70 -37.07
C THR A 895 41.75 16.43 -37.93
N ASP A 896 40.59 16.30 -37.29
CA ASP A 896 39.28 16.43 -37.95
C ASP A 896 38.84 17.92 -38.04
N ILE A 897 37.58 18.15 -38.40
CA ILE A 897 37.00 19.50 -38.46
C ILE A 897 36.71 20.13 -37.09
N ASN A 898 36.68 19.35 -36.01
CA ASN A 898 36.51 19.78 -34.61
C ASN A 898 37.84 19.90 -33.82
N ASP A 899 38.96 19.65 -34.51
CA ASP A 899 40.34 19.71 -34.01
C ASP A 899 40.76 18.56 -33.07
N ASN A 900 40.07 17.42 -33.10
CA ASN A 900 40.55 16.21 -32.41
C ASN A 900 41.70 15.55 -33.19
N LYS A 901 42.71 15.07 -32.46
CA LYS A 901 44.06 14.80 -33.00
C LYS A 901 44.28 13.33 -33.31
N LEU A 902 44.65 13.02 -34.55
CA LEU A 902 45.00 11.66 -34.97
C LEU A 902 46.53 11.44 -34.95
N VAL A 903 46.95 10.40 -34.25
CA VAL A 903 48.31 9.82 -34.35
C VAL A 903 48.27 8.63 -35.31
N VAL A 904 48.97 8.73 -36.44
CA VAL A 904 49.15 7.60 -37.37
C VAL A 904 50.43 6.85 -36.99
N PRO A 905 50.35 5.60 -36.48
CA PRO A 905 51.51 4.76 -36.23
C PRO A 905 52.18 4.34 -37.55
N SER A 906 53.24 3.52 -37.51
CA SER A 906 53.86 3.01 -38.74
C SER A 906 52.89 2.12 -39.51
N THR A 907 52.23 2.67 -40.53
CA THR A 907 51.17 2.02 -41.32
C THR A 907 51.68 1.65 -42.70
N THR A 908 51.52 0.39 -43.10
CA THR A 908 51.94 -0.11 -44.41
C THR A 908 51.10 0.48 -45.54
N VAL A 909 51.76 0.91 -46.62
CA VAL A 909 51.12 1.32 -47.87
C VAL A 909 50.79 0.07 -48.69
N ALA A 910 49.52 -0.11 -49.07
CA ALA A 910 49.15 -1.11 -50.07
C ALA A 910 49.68 -0.69 -51.45
N GLN A 911 50.33 -1.61 -52.16
CA GLN A 911 50.93 -1.43 -53.49
C GLN A 911 50.10 -2.13 -54.56
#